data_AF-A0A7L0VHM2-F1
#
_entry.id   AF-A0A7L0VHM2-F1
#
_cell.length_a   1.000
_cell.length_b   1.000
_cell.length_c   1.000
_cell.angle_alpha   90.00
_cell.angle_beta   90.00
_cell.angle_gamma   90.00
#
_symmetry.space_group_name_H-M   'P 1'
#
loop_
_entity.id
_entity.type
_entity.pdbx_description
1 polymer ?
#
loop_
_entity_poly.entity_id
_entity_poly.type
_entity_poly.pdbx_seq_one_letter_code
_entity_poly.pdbx_strand_id
1 'polypeptide(L)'
;LETGTSFPFTINNSTGWIVVASELDREVVDFYSFRVEAQDLGMPPMASMASVSVTILDVNDNSPEFTQREYSARLNEDAAVGTSVLTVSAVDRDAYSIITYQISSGNTRNRFSITSQSGGGLISLALPLDYKLERQYLLTIAASDGTRQDTAQVVVNVTDANTHRPVFQSSHYTVSINENQPVGTTVVIISATDEDTGENARITYLMEDSIPQFSIATDTGAVTTQMELDYEGQVSYTLAITARDNGIPQKSDTTYLEILVSDVNDNAPQFLRHSYQGSIYEDVPTFTSILQVSATDRDSGLNGRVFYTFQGGDDGDGDFIIESTSGIVRTLRRLDRENVPLYSLWAFAVDKGVPVRRTPVEIQVAVLDVNDNPPMFEQDEFDIFVEENSPIGLVVARITATDPDEGTNAQIMYQIVEGNIPEVFQLDIFSGELTALADLDYETKTEYIMVVQATSAPLVSRATIHVRLRDTNDNSPQLKNFEILFNNYITSRSGSFPGGIIGRIPAHDPDISDHLTYAFEQGNELNLVLLDPHSGDLRLSPALDNNRPLEAVMRVSVSDGIHSATAQCTLRVKVITDEMLSNSITLRLANMSQERFLSPLLSRFLEGVAAVLATTHHRVILFNIQMDTDVGPARILNVSLSALLPATVPGASRFFSSEELQERLYLNRSLLAATTAQRRVLPFDDNVCLREPCENYMRCVSVLQFDSSAPFLASDTILFRPIHPVTGLRCRCPPGFTGDYCETEIDLCYSSPCGSNGQCQSHEGGYTCKCREDFTDWWQRGHIPYSRPGTPASMGPSGGGCQPGGEGGCERRGCLWASMCPPGHYEKPFCTMSTRSFPPRSFLTFHGLRQRFHFTLGLTFSTQERDGLLLYNGRFNERHDFVALEIVDEQLQLTFSAGETTTTVSPFVPGGVSDGQWHRVQLHYYNKCSLGFPCDSRGMGGGWVSLGVPLVSPWVVGPIGGFLSPQGDGGLCRSLDLTGPLLLGGVPTLPESFPIRSRHFVGCMRHLHVDQRPVDMAAFIANNGTLPG
;
A
#
# COMPACT_ATOMS: atom_id res chain seq x y z
N LEU A 1 -146.32 20.33 66.55
CA LEU A 1 -146.62 20.19 67.99
C LEU A 1 -147.04 21.57 68.49
N GLU A 2 -147.82 21.69 69.56
CA GLU A 2 -147.85 22.95 70.33
C GLU A 2 -146.44 23.18 70.93
N THR A 3 -145.78 24.35 70.86
CA THR A 3 -146.14 25.71 70.38
C THR A 3 -146.75 25.76 68.97
N GLY A 4 -148.03 26.13 68.85
CA GLY A 4 -148.93 25.34 68.03
C GLY A 4 -149.55 25.98 66.82
N THR A 5 -149.07 25.49 65.68
CA THR A 5 -150.00 25.01 64.67
C THR A 5 -150.88 23.89 65.25
N SER A 6 -152.04 24.31 65.78
CA SER A 6 -153.27 23.54 65.67
C SER A 6 -153.28 22.82 64.33
N PHE A 7 -153.60 21.52 64.32
CA PHE A 7 -153.77 20.78 63.08
C PHE A 7 -154.70 21.58 62.15
N PRO A 8 -154.30 21.93 60.91
CA PRO A 8 -154.89 23.06 60.17
C PRO A 8 -156.28 22.77 59.61
N PHE A 9 -156.88 21.63 59.97
CA PHE A 9 -158.25 21.27 59.68
C PHE A 9 -158.96 20.88 60.99
N THR A 10 -160.14 21.44 61.24
CA THR A 10 -160.99 21.04 62.37
C THR A 10 -162.30 20.43 61.87
N ILE A 11 -162.82 19.45 62.59
CA ILE A 11 -164.06 18.73 62.23
C ILE A 11 -165.20 19.08 63.20
N ASN A 12 -166.39 19.30 62.66
CA ASN A 12 -167.59 19.53 63.45
C ASN A 12 -168.19 18.21 63.93
N ASN A 13 -168.11 17.94 65.24
CA ASN A 13 -168.55 16.69 65.88
C ASN A 13 -170.03 16.33 65.66
N SER A 14 -170.92 17.25 65.25
CA SER A 14 -172.33 16.94 65.01
C SER A 14 -172.73 16.83 63.53
N THR A 15 -171.87 17.27 62.60
CA THR A 15 -172.17 17.27 61.16
C THR A 15 -171.11 16.59 60.29
N GLY A 16 -169.93 16.28 60.84
CA GLY A 16 -168.81 15.69 60.10
C GLY A 16 -168.09 16.63 59.14
N TRP A 17 -168.49 17.90 59.05
CA TRP A 17 -167.85 18.88 58.17
C TRP A 17 -166.46 19.26 58.66
N ILE A 18 -165.49 19.20 57.75
CA ILE A 18 -164.10 19.59 57.98
C ILE A 18 -163.90 20.99 57.40
N VAL A 19 -163.29 21.90 58.17
CA VAL A 19 -162.97 23.27 57.75
C VAL A 19 -161.52 23.62 58.08
N VAL A 20 -160.94 24.50 57.26
CA VAL A 20 -159.59 25.03 57.46
C VAL A 20 -159.55 25.92 58.71
N ALA A 21 -158.54 25.74 59.55
CA ALA A 21 -158.38 26.39 60.86
C ALA A 21 -157.22 27.41 60.92
N SER A 22 -156.27 27.33 59.98
CA SER A 22 -155.17 28.27 59.79
C SER A 22 -154.86 28.39 58.29
N GLU A 23 -154.11 29.42 57.89
CA GLU A 23 -153.65 29.56 56.50
C GLU A 23 -152.80 28.34 56.07
N LEU A 24 -152.80 28.08 54.76
CA LEU A 24 -152.19 26.92 54.12
C LEU A 24 -151.22 27.41 53.04
N ASP A 25 -149.97 27.00 53.17
CA ASP A 25 -148.82 27.38 52.34
C ASP A 25 -148.31 26.09 51.66
N ARG A 26 -148.36 26.04 50.32
CA ARG A 26 -148.07 24.83 49.54
C ARG A 26 -146.56 24.61 49.39
N GLU A 27 -145.82 25.71 49.31
CA GLU A 27 -144.36 25.81 49.17
C GLU A 27 -143.66 25.27 50.43
N VAL A 28 -144.38 25.28 51.57
CA VAL A 28 -143.98 24.63 52.82
C VAL A 28 -144.62 23.24 53.00
N VAL A 29 -145.93 23.05 52.72
CA VAL A 29 -146.59 21.72 52.75
C VAL A 29 -147.70 21.59 51.68
N ASP A 30 -147.44 20.79 50.65
CA ASP A 30 -148.37 20.54 49.53
C ASP A 30 -149.50 19.53 49.83
N PHE A 31 -149.35 18.69 50.86
CA PHE A 31 -150.26 17.58 51.12
C PHE A 31 -150.45 17.25 52.61
N TYR A 32 -151.70 17.07 53.02
CA TYR A 32 -152.10 16.65 54.36
C TYR A 32 -152.91 15.35 54.31
N SER A 33 -152.63 14.42 55.24
CA SER A 33 -153.37 13.17 55.38
C SER A 33 -153.62 12.83 56.84
N PHE A 34 -154.87 12.53 57.18
CA PHE A 34 -155.34 12.35 58.55
C PHE A 34 -156.51 11.36 58.60
N ARG A 35 -156.96 11.02 59.82
CA ARG A 35 -158.12 10.14 60.04
C ARG A 35 -159.16 10.84 60.90
N VAL A 36 -160.42 10.58 60.58
CA VAL A 36 -161.60 11.05 61.32
C VAL A 36 -162.41 9.84 61.76
N GLU A 37 -162.97 9.91 62.96
CA GLU A 37 -163.73 8.81 63.58
C GLU A 37 -165.14 9.28 63.91
N ALA A 38 -166.13 8.46 63.56
CA ALA A 38 -167.54 8.67 63.88
C ALA A 38 -168.03 7.51 64.75
N GLN A 39 -168.55 7.83 65.93
CA GLN A 39 -169.01 6.88 66.94
C GLN A 39 -170.51 7.08 67.22
N ASP A 40 -171.27 5.98 67.33
CA ASP A 40 -172.67 6.01 67.72
C ASP A 40 -172.86 6.02 69.25
N LEU A 41 -174.10 6.19 69.69
CA LEU A 41 -174.48 6.24 71.11
C LEU A 41 -175.12 4.92 71.58
N GLY A 42 -174.76 3.79 70.96
CA GLY A 42 -175.19 2.46 71.36
C GLY A 42 -174.58 1.99 72.69
N MET A 43 -175.02 0.82 73.16
CA MET A 43 -174.34 0.10 74.25
C MET A 43 -174.18 -1.39 73.87
N PRO A 44 -172.95 -1.86 73.57
CA PRO A 44 -171.73 -1.06 73.38
C PRO A 44 -171.85 -0.13 72.16
N PRO A 45 -171.22 1.06 72.18
CA PRO A 45 -171.21 1.97 71.04
C PRO A 45 -170.28 1.45 69.95
N MET A 46 -170.70 1.56 68.69
CA MET A 46 -169.88 1.21 67.53
C MET A 46 -169.25 2.46 66.91
N ALA A 47 -168.03 2.34 66.40
CA ALA A 47 -167.31 3.41 65.72
C ALA A 47 -166.78 2.97 64.36
N SER A 48 -166.62 3.93 63.45
CA SER A 48 -166.03 3.75 62.13
C SER A 48 -165.07 4.90 61.82
N MET A 49 -163.95 4.59 61.15
CA MET A 49 -162.93 5.57 60.78
C MET A 49 -162.84 5.74 59.28
N ALA A 50 -162.64 6.97 58.82
CA ALA A 50 -162.29 7.31 57.45
C ALA A 50 -160.95 8.05 57.40
N SER A 51 -160.14 7.79 56.37
CA SER A 51 -158.96 8.61 56.06
C SER A 51 -159.36 9.77 55.15
N VAL A 52 -158.86 10.96 55.44
CA VAL A 52 -159.06 12.18 54.65
C VAL A 52 -157.70 12.67 54.18
N SER A 53 -157.59 12.88 52.86
CA SER A 53 -156.40 13.41 52.19
C SER A 53 -156.75 14.73 51.51
N VAL A 54 -156.00 15.79 51.82
CA VAL A 54 -156.19 17.13 51.25
C VAL A 54 -154.89 17.53 50.56
N THR A 55 -154.95 17.67 49.24
CA THR A 55 -153.88 18.29 48.43
C THR A 55 -154.12 19.79 48.38
N ILE A 56 -153.08 20.58 48.63
CA ILE A 56 -153.11 22.04 48.47
C ILE A 56 -152.86 22.36 46.99
N LEU A 57 -153.68 23.24 46.42
CA LEU A 57 -153.53 23.70 45.03
C LEU A 57 -152.64 24.94 44.98
N ASP A 58 -151.88 25.05 43.89
CA ASP A 58 -150.84 26.07 43.72
C ASP A 58 -151.38 27.44 43.27
N VAL A 59 -150.66 28.50 43.63
CA VAL A 59 -150.97 29.91 43.32
C VAL A 59 -149.66 30.65 43.08
N ASN A 60 -149.53 31.36 41.95
CA ASN A 60 -148.30 32.08 41.61
C ASN A 60 -148.03 33.26 42.57
N ASP A 61 -147.26 32.99 43.62
CA ASP A 61 -147.01 33.90 44.74
C ASP A 61 -145.53 34.25 44.96
N ASN A 62 -144.60 33.41 44.46
CA ASN A 62 -143.17 33.71 44.37
C ASN A 62 -142.86 34.48 43.08
N SER A 63 -141.58 34.66 42.75
CA SER A 63 -141.15 35.23 41.47
C SER A 63 -139.80 34.61 41.08
N PRO A 64 -139.55 34.34 39.78
CA PRO A 64 -138.27 33.77 39.34
C PRO A 64 -137.10 34.71 39.67
N GLU A 65 -136.12 34.26 40.43
CA GLU A 65 -134.91 35.04 40.82
C GLU A 65 -133.66 34.54 40.05
N PHE A 66 -132.85 35.47 39.53
CA PHE A 66 -131.59 35.11 38.86
C PHE A 66 -130.53 34.55 39.81
N THR A 67 -129.83 33.49 39.38
CA THR A 67 -128.75 32.84 40.16
C THR A 67 -127.51 33.72 40.35
N GLN A 68 -127.32 34.73 39.49
CA GLN A 68 -126.30 35.77 39.61
C GLN A 68 -126.90 37.12 39.18
N ARG A 69 -126.56 38.20 39.89
CA ARG A 69 -127.04 39.57 39.58
C ARG A 69 -126.28 40.23 38.44
N GLU A 70 -125.05 39.80 38.17
CA GLU A 70 -124.19 40.25 37.07
C GLU A 70 -123.43 39.07 36.47
N TYR A 71 -123.33 39.01 35.14
CA TYR A 71 -122.52 38.06 34.38
C TYR A 71 -121.55 38.82 33.47
N SER A 72 -120.40 38.24 33.10
CA SER A 72 -119.44 38.90 32.19
C SER A 72 -118.79 37.94 31.19
N ALA A 73 -118.53 38.44 29.97
CA ALA A 73 -117.77 37.76 28.92
C ALA A 73 -116.92 38.73 28.08
N ARG A 74 -116.00 38.17 27.28
CA ARG A 74 -115.24 38.87 26.25
C ARG A 74 -115.50 38.19 24.91
N LEU A 75 -115.61 38.97 23.83
CA LEU A 75 -115.88 38.46 22.49
C LEU A 75 -115.12 39.30 21.45
N ASN A 76 -114.54 38.68 20.44
CA ASN A 76 -113.79 39.38 19.41
C ASN A 76 -114.71 40.00 18.35
N GLU A 77 -114.30 41.06 17.65
CA GLU A 77 -115.17 41.67 16.62
C GLU A 77 -115.44 40.75 15.42
N ASP A 78 -114.50 39.83 15.12
CA ASP A 78 -114.60 38.81 14.06
C ASP A 78 -115.49 37.61 14.42
N ALA A 79 -116.03 37.55 15.65
CA ALA A 79 -116.78 36.41 16.13
C ALA A 79 -117.98 36.09 15.23
N ALA A 80 -118.06 34.83 14.78
CA ALA A 80 -119.09 34.40 13.83
C ALA A 80 -120.51 34.61 14.39
N VAL A 81 -121.43 35.06 13.53
CA VAL A 81 -122.87 35.11 13.88
C VAL A 81 -123.35 33.69 14.22
N GLY A 82 -124.03 33.55 15.36
CA GLY A 82 -124.37 32.27 15.98
C GLY A 82 -123.46 31.86 17.13
N THR A 83 -122.33 32.53 17.36
CA THR A 83 -121.44 32.27 18.50
C THR A 83 -122.20 32.34 19.83
N SER A 84 -122.09 31.29 20.63
CA SER A 84 -122.62 31.25 21.99
C SER A 84 -121.73 32.08 22.92
N VAL A 85 -122.32 33.05 23.63
CA VAL A 85 -121.57 34.04 24.43
C VAL A 85 -121.53 33.62 25.90
N LEU A 86 -122.70 33.40 26.50
CA LEU A 86 -122.87 32.83 27.84
C LEU A 86 -124.34 32.43 28.09
N THR A 87 -124.59 31.64 29.11
CA THR A 87 -125.94 31.26 29.56
C THR A 87 -126.23 31.91 30.91
N VAL A 88 -127.39 32.55 31.04
CA VAL A 88 -127.93 33.05 32.33
C VAL A 88 -129.01 32.11 32.85
N SER A 89 -129.21 32.02 34.16
CA SER A 89 -130.28 31.19 34.74
C SER A 89 -130.96 31.87 35.93
N ALA A 90 -132.24 31.57 36.08
CA ALA A 90 -133.10 31.96 37.19
C ALA A 90 -133.87 30.75 37.71
N VAL A 91 -134.37 30.84 38.94
CA VAL A 91 -135.10 29.77 39.63
C VAL A 91 -136.36 30.36 40.25
N ASP A 92 -137.47 29.64 40.09
CA ASP A 92 -138.77 29.94 40.69
C ASP A 92 -139.13 28.84 41.71
N ARG A 93 -140.05 29.14 42.63
CA ARG A 93 -140.49 28.21 43.69
C ARG A 93 -141.87 27.61 43.44
N ASP A 94 -142.71 28.32 42.69
CA ASP A 94 -144.05 27.87 42.31
C ASP A 94 -143.95 26.59 41.43
N ALA A 95 -144.86 25.63 41.60
CA ALA A 95 -144.79 24.38 40.87
C ALA A 95 -145.19 24.57 39.40
N TYR A 96 -144.44 23.89 38.52
CA TYR A 96 -144.64 23.93 37.07
C TYR A 96 -144.47 25.32 36.41
N SER A 97 -143.87 26.29 37.11
CA SER A 97 -143.47 27.58 36.52
C SER A 97 -142.53 27.39 35.31
N ILE A 98 -142.75 28.16 34.24
CA ILE A 98 -141.98 28.10 33.00
C ILE A 98 -141.27 29.44 32.79
N ILE A 99 -140.03 29.51 33.24
CA ILE A 99 -139.23 30.74 33.16
C ILE A 99 -138.80 31.01 31.71
N THR A 100 -139.24 32.14 31.19
CA THR A 100 -138.83 32.68 29.89
C THR A 100 -137.81 33.82 30.08
N TYR A 101 -136.81 33.88 29.21
CA TYR A 101 -135.71 34.85 29.27
C TYR A 101 -135.76 35.79 28.05
N GLN A 102 -135.65 37.10 28.31
CA GLN A 102 -135.64 38.15 27.28
C GLN A 102 -134.61 39.24 27.58
N ILE A 103 -133.97 39.81 26.55
CA ILE A 103 -133.11 40.99 26.72
C ILE A 103 -134.01 42.22 26.80
N SER A 104 -134.15 42.81 27.99
CA SER A 104 -135.06 43.93 28.25
C SER A 104 -134.48 45.29 27.85
N SER A 105 -133.16 45.46 27.92
CA SER A 105 -132.47 46.67 27.45
C SER A 105 -130.97 46.44 27.17
N GLY A 106 -130.28 47.45 26.65
CA GLY A 106 -128.82 47.44 26.44
C GLY A 106 -128.33 46.77 25.15
N ASN A 107 -129.19 46.05 24.43
CA ASN A 107 -128.89 45.40 23.16
C ASN A 107 -128.85 46.40 21.98
N THR A 108 -127.90 47.33 22.00
CA THR A 108 -127.75 48.34 20.94
C THR A 108 -127.60 47.67 19.58
N ARG A 109 -128.34 48.18 18.59
CA ARG A 109 -128.37 47.66 17.20
C ARG A 109 -128.64 46.13 17.09
N ASN A 110 -129.33 45.54 18.07
CA ASN A 110 -129.74 44.13 18.13
C ASN A 110 -128.59 43.14 17.87
N ARG A 111 -127.41 43.36 18.47
CA ARG A 111 -126.23 42.50 18.26
C ARG A 111 -126.34 41.12 18.91
N PHE A 112 -127.10 40.99 19.98
CA PHE A 112 -127.28 39.72 20.69
C PHE A 112 -128.72 39.23 20.56
N SER A 113 -128.92 37.93 20.63
CA SER A 113 -130.22 37.31 20.87
C SER A 113 -130.12 36.40 22.09
N ILE A 114 -131.27 36.08 22.68
CA ILE A 114 -131.36 35.12 23.79
C ILE A 114 -132.38 34.05 23.44
N THR A 115 -132.06 32.80 23.77
CA THR A 115 -132.95 31.65 23.57
C THR A 115 -133.21 30.98 24.92
N SER A 116 -134.48 30.81 25.27
CA SER A 116 -134.85 30.09 26.50
C SER A 116 -134.71 28.58 26.28
N GLN A 117 -133.92 27.93 27.12
CA GLN A 117 -133.62 26.49 27.04
C GLN A 117 -133.80 25.87 28.44
N SER A 118 -133.85 24.53 28.51
CA SER A 118 -134.15 23.79 29.76
C SER A 118 -133.11 23.93 30.89
N GLY A 119 -132.01 24.65 30.66
CA GLY A 119 -131.01 25.03 31.66
C GLY A 119 -130.79 26.53 31.84
N GLY A 120 -131.58 27.39 31.19
CA GLY A 120 -131.44 28.85 31.25
C GLY A 120 -131.61 29.57 29.90
N GLY A 121 -131.38 30.87 29.90
CA GLY A 121 -131.33 31.71 28.69
C GLY A 121 -129.93 31.75 28.08
N LEU A 122 -129.72 31.09 26.95
CA LEU A 122 -128.47 31.16 26.18
C LEU A 122 -128.43 32.46 25.37
N ILE A 123 -127.45 33.31 25.63
CA ILE A 123 -127.15 34.51 24.84
C ILE A 123 -126.18 34.14 23.72
N SER A 124 -126.55 34.48 22.48
CA SER A 124 -125.73 34.27 21.29
C SER A 124 -125.60 35.53 20.44
N LEU A 125 -124.54 35.61 19.64
CA LEU A 125 -124.33 36.73 18.73
C LEU A 125 -125.26 36.64 17.52
N ALA A 126 -126.13 37.63 17.34
CA ALA A 126 -127.15 37.67 16.28
C ALA A 126 -126.73 38.48 15.04
N LEU A 127 -125.80 39.43 15.18
CA LEU A 127 -125.25 40.26 14.10
C LEU A 127 -123.77 40.57 14.35
N PRO A 128 -122.96 40.84 13.29
CA PRO A 128 -121.52 41.10 13.45
C PRO A 128 -121.23 42.29 14.38
N LEU A 129 -120.19 42.14 15.20
CA LEU A 129 -119.68 43.20 16.07
C LEU A 129 -118.84 44.21 15.28
N ASP A 130 -118.50 45.31 15.94
CA ASP A 130 -117.63 46.38 15.44
C ASP A 130 -117.02 47.07 16.68
N TYR A 131 -115.75 46.81 16.95
CA TYR A 131 -114.99 47.32 18.09
C TYR A 131 -114.75 48.83 18.01
N LYS A 132 -114.82 49.40 16.81
CA LYS A 132 -114.61 50.83 16.55
C LYS A 132 -115.90 51.62 16.81
N LEU A 133 -117.06 51.00 16.63
CA LEU A 133 -118.38 51.55 17.00
C LEU A 133 -118.77 51.33 18.46
N GLU A 134 -118.54 50.15 19.05
CA GLU A 134 -119.06 49.85 20.40
C GLU A 134 -118.24 48.75 21.11
N ARG A 135 -117.45 49.16 22.11
CA ARG A 135 -116.47 48.30 22.82
C ARG A 135 -117.03 47.48 23.97
N GLN A 136 -118.24 47.78 24.42
CA GLN A 136 -118.88 47.10 25.54
C GLN A 136 -120.40 47.17 25.37
N TYR A 137 -121.07 46.04 25.62
CA TYR A 137 -122.52 45.96 25.68
C TYR A 137 -122.92 45.60 27.11
N LEU A 138 -123.79 46.41 27.71
CA LEU A 138 -124.35 46.18 29.05
C LEU A 138 -125.82 45.76 28.89
N LEU A 139 -126.04 44.46 28.64
CA LEU A 139 -127.38 43.92 28.43
C LEU A 139 -128.09 43.77 29.78
N THR A 140 -129.35 44.18 29.88
CA THR A 140 -130.22 43.79 31.00
C THR A 140 -131.10 42.64 30.54
N ILE A 141 -131.08 41.52 31.27
CA ILE A 141 -131.91 40.35 30.98
C ILE A 141 -133.04 40.31 32.01
N ALA A 142 -134.26 40.03 31.56
CA ALA A 142 -135.39 39.72 32.42
C ALA A 142 -135.71 38.21 32.33
N ALA A 143 -136.04 37.63 33.48
CA ALA A 143 -136.59 36.27 33.60
C ALA A 143 -138.04 36.39 34.09
N SER A 144 -138.99 35.72 33.44
CA SER A 144 -140.42 35.84 33.75
C SER A 144 -141.16 34.51 33.59
N ASP A 145 -142.03 34.22 34.56
CA ASP A 145 -142.99 33.10 34.61
C ASP A 145 -144.25 33.33 33.74
N GLY A 146 -144.49 34.57 33.32
CA GLY A 146 -145.69 35.03 32.62
C GLY A 146 -146.52 36.10 33.35
N THR A 147 -146.30 36.29 34.65
CA THR A 147 -147.02 37.26 35.52
C THR A 147 -146.09 38.14 36.35
N ARG A 148 -144.87 37.70 36.63
CA ARG A 148 -143.85 38.35 37.47
C ARG A 148 -142.49 38.25 36.79
N GLN A 149 -141.51 39.02 37.26
CA GLN A 149 -140.16 39.01 36.68
C GLN A 149 -139.09 39.56 37.63
N ASP A 150 -137.87 39.07 37.46
CA ASP A 150 -136.62 39.63 38.01
C ASP A 150 -135.68 40.07 36.88
N THR A 151 -134.63 40.83 37.20
CA THR A 151 -133.62 41.29 36.22
C THR A 151 -132.18 41.15 36.71
N ALA A 152 -131.28 40.81 35.78
CA ALA A 152 -129.83 40.74 35.98
C ALA A 152 -129.09 41.46 34.83
N GLN A 153 -127.84 41.88 35.08
CA GLN A 153 -126.99 42.52 34.07
C GLN A 153 -125.98 41.55 33.46
N VAL A 154 -125.60 41.82 32.21
CA VAL A 154 -124.62 41.03 31.45
C VAL A 154 -123.67 41.97 30.71
N VAL A 155 -122.39 41.92 31.05
CA VAL A 155 -121.32 42.71 30.43
C VAL A 155 -120.64 41.90 29.33
N VAL A 156 -120.74 42.32 28.07
CA VAL A 156 -119.96 41.75 26.96
C VAL A 156 -118.95 42.77 26.48
N ASN A 157 -117.67 42.56 26.77
CA ASN A 157 -116.58 43.39 26.27
C ASN A 157 -116.15 42.92 24.87
N VAL A 158 -116.08 43.84 23.91
CA VAL A 158 -115.59 43.58 22.55
C VAL A 158 -114.08 43.84 22.48
N THR A 159 -113.34 42.98 21.77
CA THR A 159 -111.93 43.20 21.42
C THR A 159 -111.72 43.45 19.93
N ASP A 160 -110.64 44.15 19.58
CA ASP A 160 -110.15 44.34 18.20
C ASP A 160 -109.53 43.02 17.70
N ALA A 161 -109.76 42.67 16.44
CA ALA A 161 -109.32 41.38 15.91
C ALA A 161 -107.82 41.35 15.57
N ASN A 162 -107.15 40.25 15.92
CA ASN A 162 -105.80 39.95 15.43
C ASN A 162 -105.94 39.31 14.03
N THR A 163 -105.67 40.05 12.96
CA THR A 163 -105.93 39.65 11.57
C THR A 163 -104.67 39.20 10.83
N HIS A 164 -103.54 39.88 11.03
CA HIS A 164 -102.23 39.52 10.48
C HIS A 164 -101.48 38.57 11.43
N ARG A 165 -100.20 38.33 11.17
CA ARG A 165 -99.27 37.61 12.06
C ARG A 165 -97.87 38.19 11.84
N PRO A 166 -96.92 37.98 12.76
CA PRO A 166 -95.52 38.32 12.52
C PRO A 166 -95.00 37.53 11.31
N VAL A 167 -94.19 38.15 10.46
CA VAL A 167 -93.53 37.48 9.32
C VAL A 167 -92.04 37.86 9.32
N PHE A 168 -91.16 36.86 9.29
CA PHE A 168 -89.72 37.11 9.19
C PHE A 168 -89.30 37.59 7.79
N GLN A 169 -88.24 38.39 7.71
CA GLN A 169 -87.69 38.87 6.43
C GLN A 169 -87.07 37.75 5.57
N SER A 170 -86.75 36.61 6.18
CA SER A 170 -86.27 35.39 5.50
C SER A 170 -86.74 34.14 6.22
N SER A 171 -86.96 33.06 5.47
CA SER A 171 -87.26 31.72 5.99
C SER A 171 -86.03 30.97 6.52
N HIS A 172 -84.83 31.50 6.27
CA HIS A 172 -83.56 30.99 6.79
C HIS A 172 -82.54 32.12 6.91
N TYR A 173 -81.72 32.09 7.96
CA TYR A 173 -80.59 32.98 8.16
C TYR A 173 -79.33 32.12 8.37
N THR A 174 -78.22 32.47 7.73
CA THR A 174 -76.91 31.83 7.97
C THR A 174 -75.91 32.90 8.35
N VAL A 175 -75.12 32.67 9.40
CA VAL A 175 -74.10 33.60 9.91
C VAL A 175 -72.84 32.84 10.33
N SER A 176 -71.67 33.42 10.10
CA SER A 176 -70.38 32.87 10.55
C SER A 176 -69.84 33.66 11.73
N ILE A 177 -69.40 32.99 12.80
CA ILE A 177 -68.74 33.60 13.96
C ILE A 177 -67.48 32.83 14.33
N ASN A 178 -66.39 33.53 14.62
CA ASN A 178 -65.18 32.90 15.14
C ASN A 178 -65.43 32.36 16.56
N GLU A 179 -64.85 31.22 16.92
CA GLU A 179 -65.07 30.65 18.24
C GLU A 179 -64.52 31.51 19.39
N ASN A 180 -63.38 32.18 19.13
CA ASN A 180 -62.68 33.04 20.08
C ASN A 180 -63.39 34.37 20.43
N GLN A 181 -64.66 34.53 20.05
CA GLN A 181 -65.44 35.70 20.42
C GLN A 181 -65.92 35.59 21.88
N PRO A 182 -65.77 36.65 22.69
CA PRO A 182 -66.13 36.61 24.10
C PRO A 182 -67.63 36.41 24.31
N VAL A 183 -67.98 35.87 25.48
CA VAL A 183 -69.37 35.77 25.95
C VAL A 183 -70.04 37.16 25.97
N GLY A 184 -71.27 37.22 25.49
CA GLY A 184 -72.04 38.46 25.31
C GLY A 184 -71.89 39.09 23.92
N THR A 185 -71.15 38.48 22.99
CA THR A 185 -71.06 38.93 21.59
C THR A 185 -72.40 38.73 20.88
N THR A 186 -72.94 39.78 20.25
CA THR A 186 -74.11 39.70 19.37
C THR A 186 -73.73 39.01 18.06
N VAL A 187 -74.32 37.85 17.80
CA VAL A 187 -74.08 37.05 16.59
C VAL A 187 -74.83 37.65 15.40
N VAL A 188 -76.12 37.94 15.59
CA VAL A 188 -77.02 38.50 14.57
C VAL A 188 -78.23 39.15 15.26
N ILE A 189 -78.91 40.07 14.57
CA ILE A 189 -80.21 40.61 14.98
C ILE A 189 -81.23 40.17 13.93
N ILE A 190 -82.20 39.36 14.34
CA ILE A 190 -83.27 38.86 13.47
C ILE A 190 -84.54 39.66 13.77
N SER A 191 -85.29 40.01 12.74
CA SER A 191 -86.54 40.78 12.89
C SER A 191 -87.67 40.21 12.03
N ALA A 192 -88.86 40.25 12.62
CA ALA A 192 -90.13 40.03 11.96
C ALA A 192 -90.93 41.34 11.93
N THR A 193 -91.93 41.40 11.06
CA THR A 193 -92.87 42.52 10.94
C THR A 193 -94.31 42.01 10.96
N ASP A 194 -95.20 42.76 11.58
CA ASP A 194 -96.65 42.52 11.59
C ASP A 194 -97.35 43.76 11.00
N GLU A 195 -98.51 43.57 10.37
CA GLU A 195 -99.29 44.62 9.68
C GLU A 195 -100.52 45.09 10.48
N ASP A 196 -100.82 44.49 11.63
CA ASP A 196 -101.84 45.00 12.57
C ASP A 196 -101.32 46.22 13.38
N THR A 197 -102.01 46.64 14.46
CA THR A 197 -101.59 47.79 15.27
C THR A 197 -101.78 47.58 16.77
N GLY A 198 -101.06 48.36 17.59
CA GLY A 198 -101.11 48.26 19.05
C GLY A 198 -100.45 46.97 19.55
N GLU A 199 -101.04 46.30 20.54
CA GLU A 199 -100.54 45.01 21.03
C GLU A 199 -100.70 43.87 19.99
N ASN A 200 -101.65 43.96 19.05
CA ASN A 200 -101.81 42.95 17.99
C ASN A 200 -100.60 42.90 17.04
N ALA A 201 -99.84 44.00 16.88
CA ALA A 201 -98.56 44.01 16.15
C ALA A 201 -97.32 44.06 17.05
N ARG A 202 -97.48 43.84 18.37
CA ARG A 202 -96.35 43.84 19.30
C ARG A 202 -95.70 42.46 19.35
N ILE A 203 -94.64 42.33 18.57
CA ILE A 203 -93.86 41.09 18.45
C ILE A 203 -93.04 40.82 19.71
N THR A 204 -92.99 39.56 20.11
CA THR A 204 -92.04 38.99 21.06
C THR A 204 -91.25 37.87 20.38
N TYR A 205 -89.95 37.83 20.60
CA TYR A 205 -89.05 36.80 20.04
C TYR A 205 -88.75 35.73 21.07
N LEU A 206 -88.87 34.46 20.67
CA LEU A 206 -88.57 33.30 21.49
C LEU A 206 -87.68 32.33 20.70
N MET A 207 -86.82 31.60 21.40
CA MET A 207 -86.09 30.45 20.87
C MET A 207 -86.83 29.19 21.34
N GLU A 208 -87.15 28.26 20.46
CA GLU A 208 -87.95 27.08 20.83
C GLU A 208 -87.12 26.05 21.60
N ASP A 209 -85.90 25.78 21.13
CA ASP A 209 -84.91 24.94 21.81
C ASP A 209 -83.96 25.78 22.66
N SER A 210 -83.82 25.43 23.94
CA SER A 210 -82.92 26.12 24.89
C SER A 210 -81.47 25.67 24.72
N ILE A 211 -80.79 26.12 23.65
CA ILE A 211 -79.36 25.85 23.43
C ILE A 211 -78.52 26.75 24.37
N PRO A 212 -77.72 26.18 25.31
CA PRO A 212 -77.09 26.95 26.39
C PRO A 212 -76.01 27.93 25.93
N GLN A 213 -75.43 27.72 24.74
CA GLN A 213 -74.45 28.63 24.13
C GLN A 213 -75.05 29.98 23.69
N PHE A 214 -76.38 30.09 23.51
CA PHE A 214 -77.01 31.27 22.93
C PHE A 214 -78.25 31.74 23.70
N SER A 215 -78.55 33.03 23.61
CA SER A 215 -79.86 33.57 24.01
C SER A 215 -80.35 34.63 23.03
N ILE A 216 -81.67 34.79 22.94
CA ILE A 216 -82.31 35.84 22.14
C ILE A 216 -82.98 36.88 23.05
N ALA A 217 -82.72 38.16 22.78
CA ALA A 217 -83.40 39.26 23.45
C ALA A 217 -84.85 39.37 22.95
N THR A 218 -85.81 39.24 23.87
CA THR A 218 -87.24 39.02 23.54
C THR A 218 -87.94 40.21 22.87
N ASP A 219 -87.36 41.40 22.97
CA ASP A 219 -87.88 42.67 22.45
C ASP A 219 -87.20 43.13 21.16
N THR A 220 -85.93 42.77 20.97
CA THR A 220 -85.03 43.29 19.93
C THR A 220 -84.61 42.23 18.92
N GLY A 221 -84.81 40.93 19.21
CA GLY A 221 -84.43 39.83 18.32
C GLY A 221 -82.91 39.64 18.17
N ALA A 222 -82.12 40.26 19.05
CA ALA A 222 -80.66 40.11 19.08
C ALA A 222 -80.28 38.75 19.68
N VAL A 223 -79.56 37.93 18.90
CA VAL A 223 -79.00 36.65 19.35
C VAL A 223 -77.58 36.90 19.87
N THR A 224 -77.28 36.47 21.10
CA THR A 224 -76.01 36.71 21.80
C THR A 224 -75.41 35.41 22.35
N THR A 225 -74.08 35.33 22.42
CA THR A 225 -73.38 34.21 23.08
C THR A 225 -73.56 34.28 24.61
N GLN A 226 -73.85 33.14 25.23
CA GLN A 226 -73.97 32.95 26.68
C GLN A 226 -72.86 32.05 27.26
N MET A 227 -72.20 31.28 26.39
CA MET A 227 -71.00 30.50 26.71
C MET A 227 -69.94 30.74 25.62
N GLU A 228 -68.71 30.35 25.91
CA GLU A 228 -67.63 30.30 24.92
C GLU A 228 -67.99 29.26 23.84
N LEU A 229 -67.52 29.49 22.61
CA LEU A 229 -67.71 28.59 21.49
C LEU A 229 -66.42 27.76 21.28
N ASP A 230 -66.58 26.58 20.71
CA ASP A 230 -65.55 25.53 20.57
C ASP A 230 -65.85 24.80 19.24
N TYR A 231 -64.97 24.96 18.25
CA TYR A 231 -65.13 24.40 16.91
C TYR A 231 -64.91 22.88 16.90
N GLU A 232 -63.88 22.40 17.60
CA GLU A 232 -63.58 20.97 17.80
C GLU A 232 -64.72 20.22 18.50
N GLY A 233 -65.46 20.91 19.37
CA GLY A 233 -66.67 20.45 20.02
C GLY A 233 -67.89 20.47 19.10
N GLN A 234 -68.20 21.62 18.46
CA GLN A 234 -69.37 21.74 17.59
C GLN A 234 -69.24 22.86 16.53
N VAL A 235 -68.94 22.46 15.29
CA VAL A 235 -68.74 23.34 14.12
C VAL A 235 -69.97 24.17 13.68
N SER A 236 -71.20 23.78 14.04
CA SER A 236 -72.39 24.57 13.71
C SER A 236 -73.58 24.30 14.64
N TYR A 237 -74.46 25.30 14.72
CA TYR A 237 -75.70 25.28 15.52
C TYR A 237 -76.87 25.70 14.64
N THR A 238 -78.06 25.12 14.86
CA THR A 238 -79.30 25.53 14.21
C THR A 238 -80.32 25.90 15.28
N LEU A 239 -80.80 27.14 15.25
CA LEU A 239 -81.74 27.70 16.22
C LEU A 239 -83.10 27.93 15.56
N ALA A 240 -84.15 27.30 16.09
CA ALA A 240 -85.53 27.63 15.75
C ALA A 240 -85.97 28.88 16.52
N ILE A 241 -86.27 29.96 15.79
CA ILE A 241 -86.63 31.27 16.34
C ILE A 241 -88.05 31.61 15.92
N THR A 242 -88.93 31.78 16.90
CA THR A 242 -90.36 32.02 16.71
C THR A 242 -90.70 33.45 17.15
N ALA A 243 -91.29 34.21 16.23
CA ALA A 243 -91.83 35.54 16.48
C ALA A 243 -93.34 35.42 16.74
N ARG A 244 -93.82 35.99 17.84
CA ARG A 244 -95.21 35.86 18.30
C ARG A 244 -95.80 37.22 18.68
N ASP A 245 -97.01 37.50 18.21
CA ASP A 245 -97.74 38.71 18.58
C ASP A 245 -98.37 38.62 19.98
N ASN A 246 -98.89 39.75 20.49
CA ASN A 246 -99.68 39.82 21.73
C ASN A 246 -101.20 39.89 21.48
N GLY A 247 -101.67 39.57 20.28
CA GLY A 247 -103.08 39.58 19.90
C GLY A 247 -103.90 38.47 20.55
N ILE A 248 -105.23 38.47 20.32
CA ILE A 248 -106.12 37.41 20.81
C ILE A 248 -107.01 36.93 19.64
N PRO A 249 -106.85 35.69 19.15
CA PRO A 249 -105.82 34.71 19.50
C PRO A 249 -104.42 35.16 19.03
N GLN A 250 -103.38 34.84 19.81
CA GLN A 250 -102.00 35.11 19.43
C GLN A 250 -101.59 34.25 18.24
N LYS A 251 -100.90 34.83 17.24
CA LYS A 251 -100.29 34.08 16.13
C LYS A 251 -98.77 34.22 16.15
N SER A 252 -98.12 33.40 15.34
CA SER A 252 -96.68 33.32 15.23
C SER A 252 -96.22 32.81 13.88
N ASP A 253 -94.94 33.02 13.61
CA ASP A 253 -94.18 32.52 12.46
C ASP A 253 -92.80 32.08 12.99
N THR A 254 -92.14 31.16 12.29
CA THR A 254 -90.89 30.51 12.77
C THR A 254 -89.86 30.47 11.66
N THR A 255 -88.64 30.92 11.96
CA THR A 255 -87.49 30.89 11.04
C THR A 255 -86.33 30.14 11.67
N TYR A 256 -85.39 29.68 10.84
CA TYR A 256 -84.21 28.96 11.28
C TYR A 256 -82.95 29.83 11.12
N LEU A 257 -82.14 29.89 12.16
CA LEU A 257 -80.82 30.51 12.16
C LEU A 257 -79.74 29.43 12.25
N GLU A 258 -78.95 29.29 11.18
CA GLU A 258 -77.74 28.50 11.13
C GLU A 258 -76.54 29.37 11.53
N ILE A 259 -75.89 29.02 12.65
CA ILE A 259 -74.65 29.64 13.11
C ILE A 259 -73.51 28.68 12.75
N LEU A 260 -72.64 29.10 11.85
CA LEU A 260 -71.42 28.41 11.47
C LEU A 260 -70.27 28.91 12.35
N VAL A 261 -69.69 28.03 13.17
CA VAL A 261 -68.48 28.37 13.93
C VAL A 261 -67.30 28.39 12.97
N SER A 262 -66.39 29.33 13.16
CA SER A 262 -65.18 29.49 12.33
C SER A 262 -63.94 29.25 13.18
N ASP A 263 -63.26 28.15 12.85
CA ASP A 263 -61.95 27.67 13.29
C ASP A 263 -60.89 28.79 13.41
N VAL A 264 -60.29 28.89 14.60
CA VAL A 264 -59.17 29.77 14.98
C VAL A 264 -58.03 28.89 15.47
N ASN A 265 -56.77 29.24 15.16
CA ASN A 265 -55.60 28.44 15.54
C ASN A 265 -55.38 28.43 17.07
N ASP A 266 -56.03 27.49 17.74
CA ASP A 266 -56.36 27.46 19.18
C ASP A 266 -55.72 26.26 19.90
N ASN A 267 -55.65 25.10 19.26
CA ASN A 267 -54.86 23.97 19.73
C ASN A 267 -53.39 24.13 19.28
N ALA A 268 -52.59 23.07 19.31
CA ALA A 268 -51.21 23.09 18.80
C ALA A 268 -50.79 21.64 18.47
N PRO A 269 -49.85 21.43 17.54
CA PRO A 269 -49.54 20.08 17.08
C PRO A 269 -49.03 19.19 18.22
N GLN A 270 -49.64 18.05 18.49
CA GLN A 270 -49.23 17.14 19.56
C GLN A 270 -48.61 15.86 18.99
N PHE A 271 -47.35 15.58 19.33
CA PHE A 271 -46.68 14.33 18.99
C PHE A 271 -47.31 13.11 19.68
N LEU A 272 -47.38 11.98 18.98
CA LEU A 272 -47.91 10.71 19.49
C LEU A 272 -47.00 10.04 20.55
N ARG A 273 -45.78 10.57 20.76
CA ARG A 273 -44.81 10.12 21.76
C ARG A 273 -44.03 11.32 22.31
N HIS A 274 -43.55 11.21 23.55
CA HIS A 274 -42.72 12.24 24.19
C HIS A 274 -41.28 12.29 23.66
N SER A 275 -40.79 11.18 23.11
CA SER A 275 -39.53 11.08 22.37
C SER A 275 -39.57 9.93 21.37
N TYR A 276 -38.65 9.95 20.42
CA TYR A 276 -38.45 8.88 19.43
C TYR A 276 -37.02 8.37 19.49
N GLN A 277 -36.85 7.07 19.25
CA GLN A 277 -35.55 6.41 19.21
C GLN A 277 -35.47 5.55 17.95
N GLY A 278 -34.31 5.53 17.31
CA GLY A 278 -33.99 4.64 16.20
C GLY A 278 -32.50 4.35 16.13
N SER A 279 -32.14 3.39 15.28
CA SER A 279 -30.76 3.02 15.03
C SER A 279 -30.51 2.79 13.55
N ILE A 280 -29.29 3.04 13.11
CA ILE A 280 -28.90 2.97 11.70
C ILE A 280 -27.42 2.62 11.58
N TYR A 281 -27.03 1.73 10.66
CA TYR A 281 -25.62 1.47 10.39
C TYR A 281 -24.97 2.68 9.69
N GLU A 282 -23.67 2.88 9.85
CA GLU A 282 -22.95 4.00 9.22
C GLU A 282 -22.69 3.84 7.72
N ASP A 283 -22.55 2.59 7.25
CA ASP A 283 -22.29 2.24 5.85
C ASP A 283 -23.43 2.62 4.89
N VAL A 284 -24.60 2.97 5.43
CA VAL A 284 -25.82 3.21 4.65
C VAL A 284 -25.67 4.42 3.71
N PRO A 285 -26.28 4.35 2.51
CA PRO A 285 -26.28 5.50 1.61
C PRO A 285 -27.07 6.68 2.20
N THR A 286 -26.75 7.88 1.71
CA THR A 286 -27.53 9.10 1.95
C THR A 286 -28.99 8.92 1.52
N PHE A 287 -29.90 9.65 2.18
CA PHE A 287 -31.37 9.54 2.03
C PHE A 287 -32.00 8.23 2.54
N THR A 288 -31.28 7.41 3.29
CA THR A 288 -31.84 6.22 3.96
C THR A 288 -32.77 6.63 5.10
N SER A 289 -33.97 6.05 5.15
CA SER A 289 -34.99 6.32 6.19
C SER A 289 -34.67 5.57 7.48
N ILE A 290 -34.73 6.27 8.61
CA ILE A 290 -34.37 5.74 9.94
C ILE A 290 -35.63 5.47 10.76
N LEU A 291 -36.46 6.50 10.94
CA LEU A 291 -37.70 6.44 11.70
C LEU A 291 -38.72 7.46 11.18
N GLN A 292 -39.95 7.37 11.66
CA GLN A 292 -41.02 8.33 11.36
C GLN A 292 -41.58 8.90 12.66
N VAL A 293 -41.52 10.21 12.82
CA VAL A 293 -42.27 10.93 13.87
C VAL A 293 -43.67 11.26 13.36
N SER A 294 -44.62 11.44 14.28
CA SER A 294 -45.99 11.78 13.91
C SER A 294 -46.63 12.61 15.02
N ALA A 295 -47.30 13.69 14.61
CA ALA A 295 -48.09 14.56 15.44
C ALA A 295 -49.47 14.81 14.81
N THR A 296 -50.44 15.11 15.65
CA THR A 296 -51.81 15.46 15.29
C THR A 296 -52.14 16.82 15.89
N ASP A 297 -52.73 17.70 15.11
CA ASP A 297 -53.43 18.87 15.65
C ASP A 297 -54.94 18.58 15.69
N ARG A 298 -55.71 19.42 16.39
CA ARG A 298 -57.16 19.28 16.56
C ARG A 298 -57.96 20.26 15.72
N ASP A 299 -57.40 21.45 15.50
CA ASP A 299 -57.92 22.50 14.62
C ASP A 299 -58.14 21.98 13.18
N SER A 300 -58.68 22.80 12.28
CA SER A 300 -59.05 22.37 10.91
C SER A 300 -58.33 23.11 9.78
N GLY A 301 -58.56 22.65 8.53
CA GLY A 301 -58.08 23.32 7.31
C GLY A 301 -56.55 23.47 7.18
N LEU A 302 -56.03 24.65 7.56
CA LEU A 302 -54.59 24.96 7.62
C LEU A 302 -54.07 25.09 9.06
N ASN A 303 -54.95 25.38 10.01
CA ASN A 303 -54.67 25.38 11.44
C ASN A 303 -54.36 23.93 11.86
N GLY A 304 -55.26 23.00 11.53
CA GLY A 304 -55.08 21.56 11.76
C GLY A 304 -53.93 20.86 11.02
N ARG A 305 -53.20 21.57 10.13
CA ARG A 305 -52.33 20.93 9.15
C ARG A 305 -50.86 20.96 9.56
N VAL A 306 -50.47 19.94 10.31
CA VAL A 306 -49.10 19.69 10.75
C VAL A 306 -48.10 19.54 9.59
N PHE A 307 -46.95 20.19 9.74
CA PHE A 307 -45.71 19.98 8.99
C PHE A 307 -44.53 19.76 9.96
N TYR A 308 -43.50 19.05 9.53
CA TYR A 308 -42.33 18.72 10.34
C TYR A 308 -41.07 19.46 9.88
N THR A 309 -40.21 19.87 10.83
CA THR A 309 -38.97 20.61 10.53
C THR A 309 -37.94 20.49 11.66
N PHE A 310 -36.64 20.54 11.34
CA PHE A 310 -35.57 20.84 12.30
C PHE A 310 -35.29 22.35 12.28
N GLN A 311 -34.75 22.92 13.35
CA GLN A 311 -34.33 24.34 13.39
C GLN A 311 -32.93 24.46 14.00
N GLY A 312 -32.27 25.62 13.84
CA GLY A 312 -31.10 26.01 14.66
C GLY A 312 -29.79 25.21 14.57
N GLY A 313 -29.76 24.06 13.89
CA GLY A 313 -28.67 23.06 13.98
C GLY A 313 -29.09 21.76 14.67
N ASP A 314 -30.35 21.67 15.10
CA ASP A 314 -30.98 20.50 15.72
C ASP A 314 -31.15 19.28 14.77
N ASP A 315 -30.57 19.36 13.57
CA ASP A 315 -30.52 18.32 12.52
C ASP A 315 -29.18 17.53 12.51
N GLY A 316 -28.36 17.70 13.55
CA GLY A 316 -27.06 17.05 13.69
C GLY A 316 -26.03 17.67 12.73
N ASP A 317 -25.82 18.98 12.83
CA ASP A 317 -24.96 19.77 11.93
C ASP A 317 -25.26 19.56 10.42
N GLY A 318 -26.51 19.21 10.08
CA GLY A 318 -26.96 18.89 8.73
C GLY A 318 -26.64 17.47 8.23
N ASP A 319 -26.38 16.51 9.13
CA ASP A 319 -26.23 15.09 8.78
C ASP A 319 -27.58 14.38 8.58
N PHE A 320 -28.68 14.92 9.12
CA PHE A 320 -30.03 14.39 8.97
C PHE A 320 -30.99 15.37 8.27
N ILE A 321 -32.10 14.84 7.75
CA ILE A 321 -33.20 15.63 7.19
C ILE A 321 -34.55 15.00 7.55
N ILE A 322 -35.55 15.83 7.86
CA ILE A 322 -36.93 15.40 8.12
C ILE A 322 -37.84 15.80 6.96
N GLU A 323 -38.59 14.84 6.43
CA GLU A 323 -39.54 15.07 5.33
C GLU A 323 -40.81 15.75 5.86
N SER A 324 -41.05 16.99 5.41
CA SER A 324 -41.94 17.93 6.08
C SER A 324 -43.43 17.58 6.10
N THR A 325 -43.87 16.59 5.31
CA THR A 325 -45.27 16.12 5.28
C THR A 325 -45.45 14.71 5.84
N SER A 326 -44.39 13.89 5.88
CA SER A 326 -44.46 12.51 6.35
C SER A 326 -43.91 12.33 7.77
N GLY A 327 -43.01 13.21 8.21
CA GLY A 327 -42.28 13.05 9.47
C GLY A 327 -41.17 11.99 9.41
N ILE A 328 -40.83 11.49 8.23
CA ILE A 328 -39.72 10.53 8.06
C ILE A 328 -38.38 11.25 8.21
N VAL A 329 -37.57 10.81 9.17
CA VAL A 329 -36.17 11.22 9.35
C VAL A 329 -35.28 10.34 8.48
N ARG A 330 -34.37 10.97 7.74
CA ARG A 330 -33.41 10.33 6.84
C ARG A 330 -31.99 10.84 7.09
N THR A 331 -31.00 10.04 6.70
CA THR A 331 -29.63 10.55 6.51
C THR A 331 -29.58 11.56 5.36
N LEU A 332 -28.76 12.60 5.49
CA LEU A 332 -28.45 13.58 4.43
C LEU A 332 -26.97 13.51 4.03
N ARG A 333 -26.08 13.23 5.00
CA ARG A 333 -24.67 12.86 4.76
C ARG A 333 -24.44 11.37 5.07
N ARG A 334 -23.20 10.91 4.89
CA ARG A 334 -22.74 9.64 5.49
C ARG A 334 -22.56 9.86 6.98
N LEU A 335 -22.74 8.80 7.76
CA LEU A 335 -22.45 8.77 9.18
C LEU A 335 -21.08 8.12 9.40
N ASP A 336 -20.58 8.25 10.63
CA ASP A 336 -19.25 7.86 11.10
C ASP A 336 -19.41 7.70 12.62
N ARG A 337 -19.40 6.46 13.12
CA ARG A 337 -19.73 6.10 14.51
C ARG A 337 -18.56 6.42 15.44
N GLU A 338 -17.32 6.29 14.96
CA GLU A 338 -16.08 6.62 15.69
C GLU A 338 -16.03 8.11 16.04
N ASN A 339 -16.57 8.96 15.15
CA ASN A 339 -16.73 10.39 15.37
C ASN A 339 -18.00 10.71 16.20
N VAL A 340 -19.18 10.19 15.83
CA VAL A 340 -20.45 10.47 16.53
C VAL A 340 -21.36 9.23 16.65
N PRO A 341 -21.27 8.47 17.75
CA PRO A 341 -22.04 7.23 17.92
C PRO A 341 -23.53 7.45 18.28
N LEU A 342 -23.89 8.63 18.77
CA LEU A 342 -25.26 8.94 19.22
C LEU A 342 -25.60 10.41 18.97
N TYR A 343 -26.58 10.66 18.10
CA TYR A 343 -27.14 11.99 17.86
C TYR A 343 -28.41 12.20 18.69
N SER A 344 -28.55 13.38 19.31
CA SER A 344 -29.80 13.88 19.88
C SER A 344 -30.27 15.07 19.04
N LEU A 345 -31.45 14.93 18.42
CA LEU A 345 -32.03 15.84 17.44
C LEU A 345 -33.34 16.42 17.98
N TRP A 346 -33.66 17.66 17.65
CA TRP A 346 -34.91 18.32 18.06
C TRP A 346 -35.80 18.66 16.87
N ALA A 347 -36.77 17.80 16.60
CA ALA A 347 -37.78 18.05 15.57
C ALA A 347 -38.94 18.88 16.12
N PHE A 348 -39.52 19.71 15.25
CA PHE A 348 -40.71 20.50 15.54
C PHE A 348 -41.86 20.06 14.65
N ALA A 349 -43.03 19.86 15.26
CA ALA A 349 -44.31 19.85 14.55
C ALA A 349 -44.87 21.27 14.55
N VAL A 350 -45.32 21.75 13.39
CA VAL A 350 -45.68 23.16 13.14
C VAL A 350 -46.95 23.20 12.28
N ASP A 351 -47.91 24.04 12.65
CA ASP A 351 -49.14 24.25 11.86
C ASP A 351 -48.93 25.23 10.68
N LYS A 352 -50.03 25.66 10.04
CA LYS A 352 -50.07 26.85 9.15
C LYS A 352 -51.20 27.81 9.47
N GLY A 353 -51.61 27.89 10.73
CA GLY A 353 -52.55 28.89 11.21
C GLY A 353 -51.89 30.25 11.47
N VAL A 354 -52.67 31.19 12.00
CA VAL A 354 -52.20 32.55 12.32
C VAL A 354 -52.77 32.97 13.69
N PRO A 355 -51.93 33.11 14.75
CA PRO A 355 -50.48 32.90 14.77
C PRO A 355 -50.09 31.43 14.63
N VAL A 356 -48.96 31.16 13.97
CA VAL A 356 -48.39 29.81 13.84
C VAL A 356 -47.94 29.30 15.21
N ARG A 357 -48.32 28.07 15.55
CA ARG A 357 -47.90 27.36 16.76
C ARG A 357 -47.07 26.13 16.38
N ARG A 358 -46.39 25.60 17.40
CA ARG A 358 -45.42 24.51 17.25
C ARG A 358 -45.13 23.82 18.57
N THR A 359 -44.75 22.55 18.50
CA THR A 359 -44.21 21.80 19.63
C THR A 359 -42.89 21.11 19.26
N PRO A 360 -41.94 20.98 20.20
CA PRO A 360 -40.71 20.22 20.01
C PRO A 360 -40.88 18.74 20.42
N VAL A 361 -40.03 17.86 19.87
CA VAL A 361 -39.81 16.49 20.35
C VAL A 361 -38.34 16.10 20.22
N GLU A 362 -37.82 15.37 21.21
CA GLU A 362 -36.48 14.78 21.14
C GLU A 362 -36.50 13.51 20.28
N ILE A 363 -35.53 13.38 19.39
CA ILE A 363 -35.26 12.18 18.61
C ILE A 363 -33.81 11.75 18.86
N GLN A 364 -33.59 10.53 19.35
CA GLN A 364 -32.26 9.96 19.51
C GLN A 364 -32.00 8.95 18.38
N VAL A 365 -30.85 9.09 17.71
CA VAL A 365 -30.39 8.20 16.65
C VAL A 365 -29.04 7.61 17.05
N ALA A 366 -29.04 6.31 17.37
CA ALA A 366 -27.81 5.56 17.61
C ALA A 366 -27.23 5.11 16.27
N VAL A 367 -25.95 5.41 16.02
CA VAL A 367 -25.21 4.83 14.90
C VAL A 367 -24.78 3.42 15.30
N LEU A 368 -24.92 2.46 14.38
CA LEU A 368 -24.54 1.07 14.58
C LEU A 368 -23.25 0.77 13.82
N ASP A 369 -22.33 0.19 14.57
CA ASP A 369 -20.98 -0.19 14.19
C ASP A 369 -20.91 -1.12 12.96
N VAL A 370 -19.98 -0.81 12.06
CA VAL A 370 -19.58 -1.62 10.90
C VAL A 370 -18.06 -1.74 10.88
N ASN A 371 -17.53 -2.96 10.76
CA ASN A 371 -16.09 -3.20 10.70
C ASN A 371 -15.46 -2.61 9.42
N ASP A 372 -14.94 -1.38 9.52
CA ASP A 372 -14.35 -0.64 8.40
C ASP A 372 -12.96 -0.06 8.71
N ASN A 373 -12.56 0.04 9.99
CA ASN A 373 -11.21 0.40 10.40
C ASN A 373 -10.33 -0.84 10.67
N PRO A 374 -9.11 -0.93 10.09
CA PRO A 374 -8.17 -1.98 10.45
C PRO A 374 -7.49 -1.70 11.80
N PRO A 375 -7.01 -2.73 12.51
CA PRO A 375 -6.42 -2.57 13.84
C PRO A 375 -5.02 -1.97 13.68
N MET A 376 -4.73 -0.82 14.26
CA MET A 376 -3.50 -0.06 14.00
C MET A 376 -2.46 -0.26 15.09
N PHE A 377 -1.25 -0.73 14.74
CA PHE A 377 -0.10 -0.75 15.66
C PHE A 377 0.37 0.67 16.00
N GLU A 378 0.98 0.85 17.17
CA GLU A 378 1.60 2.14 17.56
C GLU A 378 2.80 2.53 16.66
N GLN A 379 3.46 1.55 16.04
CA GLN A 379 4.67 1.70 15.21
C GLN A 379 4.69 0.63 14.10
N ASP A 380 5.23 0.97 12.93
CA ASP A 380 5.43 0.01 11.82
C ASP A 380 6.58 -0.98 12.08
N GLU A 381 7.59 -0.53 12.86
CA GLU A 381 8.78 -1.29 13.23
C GLU A 381 9.04 -1.12 14.74
N PHE A 382 9.24 -2.23 15.46
CA PHE A 382 9.51 -2.26 16.90
C PHE A 382 10.94 -2.77 17.19
N ASP A 383 11.80 -1.88 17.71
CA ASP A 383 13.13 -2.23 18.23
C ASP A 383 13.04 -2.69 19.70
N ILE A 384 13.31 -3.98 19.95
CA ILE A 384 13.36 -4.57 21.28
C ILE A 384 14.80 -4.98 21.60
N PHE A 385 15.31 -4.57 22.75
CA PHE A 385 16.63 -4.98 23.24
C PHE A 385 16.49 -5.97 24.38
N VAL A 386 17.15 -7.13 24.26
CA VAL A 386 17.11 -8.20 25.25
C VAL A 386 18.54 -8.59 25.59
N GLU A 387 18.90 -8.63 26.88
CA GLU A 387 20.18 -9.23 27.30
C GLU A 387 20.16 -10.72 26.96
N GLU A 388 21.26 -11.25 26.42
CA GLU A 388 21.37 -12.69 26.19
C GLU A 388 21.44 -13.48 27.51
N ASN A 389 21.50 -14.82 27.42
CA ASN A 389 21.46 -15.72 28.58
C ASN A 389 20.23 -15.47 29.50
N SER A 390 19.21 -14.78 28.97
CA SER A 390 17.99 -14.43 29.69
C SER A 390 17.06 -15.64 29.82
N PRO A 391 16.32 -15.75 30.94
CA PRO A 391 15.64 -16.99 31.29
C PRO A 391 14.49 -17.31 30.32
N ILE A 392 14.44 -18.56 29.85
CA ILE A 392 13.32 -19.10 29.07
C ILE A 392 11.98 -18.79 29.78
N GLY A 393 11.02 -18.25 29.04
CA GLY A 393 9.75 -17.75 29.57
C GLY A 393 9.75 -16.26 29.93
N LEU A 394 10.84 -15.52 29.67
CA LEU A 394 10.86 -14.06 29.79
C LEU A 394 9.96 -13.41 28.73
N VAL A 395 9.03 -12.56 29.18
CA VAL A 395 8.32 -11.60 28.31
C VAL A 395 9.30 -10.50 27.92
N VAL A 396 9.70 -10.48 26.64
CA VAL A 396 10.71 -9.55 26.10
C VAL A 396 10.10 -8.20 25.70
N ALA A 397 8.82 -8.19 25.32
CA ALA A 397 8.05 -6.97 25.06
C ALA A 397 6.54 -7.25 25.14
N ARG A 398 5.75 -6.19 25.08
CA ARG A 398 4.31 -6.27 24.82
C ARG A 398 3.99 -5.39 23.62
N ILE A 399 3.37 -5.98 22.60
CA ILE A 399 3.03 -5.33 21.35
C ILE A 399 1.56 -4.91 21.40
N THR A 400 1.30 -3.66 21.07
CA THR A 400 -0.03 -3.05 21.16
C THR A 400 -0.49 -2.54 19.80
N ALA A 401 -1.73 -2.88 19.47
CA ALA A 401 -2.52 -2.25 18.44
C ALA A 401 -3.83 -1.71 19.05
N THR A 402 -4.41 -0.72 18.39
CA THR A 402 -5.69 -0.10 18.74
C THR A 402 -6.62 -0.12 17.55
N ASP A 403 -7.87 -0.46 17.79
CA ASP A 403 -8.93 -0.56 16.79
C ASP A 403 -10.10 0.29 17.32
N PRO A 404 -10.66 1.23 16.53
CA PRO A 404 -11.62 2.21 17.04
C PRO A 404 -13.08 1.71 17.05
N ASP A 405 -13.38 0.61 16.34
CA ASP A 405 -14.72 0.02 16.19
C ASP A 405 -15.29 -0.50 17.54
N GLU A 406 -16.47 -1.15 17.53
CA GLU A 406 -17.16 -1.61 18.74
C GLU A 406 -17.18 -3.14 18.94
N GLY A 407 -17.08 -3.55 20.20
CA GLY A 407 -17.42 -4.90 20.65
C GLY A 407 -16.53 -5.99 20.04
N THR A 408 -17.06 -6.75 19.09
CA THR A 408 -16.32 -7.81 18.39
C THR A 408 -15.51 -7.29 17.22
N ASN A 409 -15.81 -6.11 16.70
CA ASN A 409 -15.11 -5.55 15.55
C ASN A 409 -13.73 -5.07 16.02
N ALA A 410 -13.66 -4.24 17.07
CA ALA A 410 -12.40 -3.91 17.74
C ALA A 410 -11.78 -5.05 18.60
N GLN A 411 -12.21 -6.32 18.45
CA GLN A 411 -11.59 -7.44 19.17
C GLN A 411 -10.33 -7.94 18.44
N ILE A 412 -9.21 -7.27 18.73
CA ILE A 412 -7.90 -7.58 18.15
C ILE A 412 -7.39 -8.95 18.62
N MET A 413 -6.96 -9.77 17.66
CA MET A 413 -6.15 -10.97 17.86
C MET A 413 -4.75 -10.79 17.26
N TYR A 414 -3.72 -11.18 18.00
CA TYR A 414 -2.31 -11.08 17.58
C TYR A 414 -1.76 -12.43 17.11
N GLN A 415 -0.92 -12.42 16.08
CA GLN A 415 -0.16 -13.60 15.63
C GLN A 415 1.19 -13.23 15.01
N ILE A 416 2.18 -14.12 15.09
CA ILE A 416 3.42 -14.02 14.30
C ILE A 416 3.17 -14.71 12.96
N VAL A 417 3.42 -14.02 11.84
CA VAL A 417 3.15 -14.56 10.49
C VAL A 417 4.42 -14.97 9.74
N GLU A 418 5.55 -14.29 9.96
CA GLU A 418 6.80 -14.53 9.21
C GLU A 418 8.05 -14.34 10.11
N GLY A 419 9.19 -14.93 9.72
CA GLY A 419 10.52 -14.69 10.31
C GLY A 419 10.88 -15.50 11.58
N ASN A 420 9.91 -15.86 12.42
CA ASN A 420 10.13 -16.62 13.67
C ASN A 420 10.43 -18.12 13.43
N ILE A 421 11.59 -18.42 12.84
CA ILE A 421 12.09 -19.80 12.62
C ILE A 421 13.40 -19.95 13.40
N PRO A 422 13.57 -20.99 14.24
CA PRO A 422 12.66 -22.11 14.52
C PRO A 422 11.78 -21.89 15.77
N GLU A 423 10.75 -21.04 15.69
CA GLU A 423 9.75 -20.84 16.77
C GLU A 423 10.36 -20.44 18.14
N VAL A 424 11.36 -19.55 18.11
CA VAL A 424 12.09 -19.08 19.31
C VAL A 424 11.26 -18.12 20.16
N PHE A 425 10.27 -17.44 19.57
CA PHE A 425 9.34 -16.56 20.29
C PHE A 425 7.90 -17.05 20.21
N GLN A 426 7.11 -16.73 21.23
CA GLN A 426 5.66 -16.85 21.25
C GLN A 426 5.03 -15.48 21.48
N LEU A 427 4.04 -15.11 20.69
CA LEU A 427 3.20 -13.94 20.91
C LEU A 427 1.85 -14.42 21.46
N ASP A 428 1.43 -13.92 22.61
CA ASP A 428 0.11 -14.23 23.14
C ASP A 428 -0.99 -13.53 22.34
N ILE A 429 -2.04 -14.30 22.02
CA ILE A 429 -3.05 -13.94 21.03
C ILE A 429 -4.00 -12.82 21.47
N PHE A 430 -4.07 -12.50 22.77
CA PHE A 430 -4.99 -11.49 23.32
C PHE A 430 -4.29 -10.34 24.05
N SER A 431 -3.19 -10.63 24.78
CA SER A 431 -2.46 -9.62 25.55
C SER A 431 -1.41 -8.88 24.72
N GLY A 432 -0.93 -9.49 23.62
CA GLY A 432 0.20 -8.99 22.84
C GLY A 432 1.57 -9.23 23.49
N GLU A 433 1.67 -10.02 24.56
CA GLU A 433 2.93 -10.31 25.23
C GLU A 433 3.81 -11.26 24.39
N LEU A 434 5.01 -10.78 24.05
CA LEU A 434 6.01 -11.50 23.27
C LEU A 434 7.00 -12.15 24.25
N THR A 435 7.13 -13.48 24.19
CA THR A 435 7.86 -14.31 25.16
C THR A 435 8.95 -15.13 24.46
N ALA A 436 10.14 -15.23 25.05
CA ALA A 436 11.21 -16.11 24.58
C ALA A 436 10.99 -17.56 25.04
N LEU A 437 11.00 -18.53 24.12
CA LEU A 437 10.78 -19.96 24.37
C LEU A 437 12.07 -20.80 24.38
N ALA A 438 13.20 -20.24 23.95
CA ALA A 438 14.50 -20.86 23.97
C ALA A 438 15.55 -19.86 24.49
N ASP A 439 16.72 -20.37 24.88
CA ASP A 439 17.85 -19.53 25.27
C ASP A 439 18.27 -18.61 24.09
N LEU A 440 18.61 -17.37 24.42
CA LEU A 440 19.03 -16.34 23.47
C LEU A 440 20.54 -16.12 23.64
N ASP A 441 21.28 -16.18 22.53
CA ASP A 441 22.74 -16.36 22.43
C ASP A 441 23.25 -15.47 21.27
N TYR A 442 24.07 -14.48 21.59
CA TYR A 442 24.49 -13.40 20.68
C TYR A 442 25.41 -13.95 19.57
N GLU A 443 26.36 -14.81 19.93
CA GLU A 443 27.35 -15.44 19.06
C GLU A 443 26.69 -16.31 17.98
N THR A 444 25.60 -16.98 18.34
CA THR A 444 24.76 -17.71 17.37
C THR A 444 23.92 -16.76 16.53
N LYS A 445 23.24 -15.76 17.13
CA LYS A 445 22.34 -14.86 16.39
C LYS A 445 21.99 -13.54 17.11
N THR A 446 22.72 -12.49 16.74
CA THR A 446 22.56 -11.11 17.27
C THR A 446 21.20 -10.43 17.04
N GLU A 447 20.41 -10.82 16.04
CA GLU A 447 19.12 -10.18 15.71
C GLU A 447 18.08 -11.18 15.16
N TYR A 448 16.85 -11.10 15.68
CA TYR A 448 15.69 -11.84 15.20
C TYR A 448 14.66 -10.87 14.63
N ILE A 449 14.49 -10.90 13.31
CA ILE A 449 13.48 -10.14 12.59
C ILE A 449 12.27 -11.03 12.33
N MET A 450 11.07 -10.58 12.73
CA MET A 450 9.82 -11.29 12.51
C MET A 450 8.66 -10.32 12.23
N VAL A 451 7.67 -10.75 11.46
CA VAL A 451 6.49 -9.95 11.14
C VAL A 451 5.32 -10.45 11.98
N VAL A 452 4.65 -9.53 12.68
CA VAL A 452 3.42 -9.78 13.42
C VAL A 452 2.22 -9.19 12.70
N GLN A 453 1.04 -9.75 12.97
CA GLN A 453 -0.22 -9.29 12.41
C GLN A 453 -1.26 -9.12 13.53
N ALA A 454 -1.87 -7.94 13.59
CA ALA A 454 -3.07 -7.67 14.36
C ALA A 454 -4.30 -7.91 13.47
N THR A 455 -5.36 -8.50 14.03
CA THR A 455 -6.53 -8.97 13.25
C THR A 455 -7.84 -8.70 14.01
N SER A 456 -8.70 -7.87 13.42
CA SER A 456 -10.10 -7.61 13.80
C SER A 456 -10.97 -8.14 12.66
N ALA A 457 -11.26 -9.45 12.71
CA ALA A 457 -11.63 -10.21 11.52
C ALA A 457 -12.89 -9.64 10.80
N PRO A 458 -12.80 -9.25 9.50
CA PRO A 458 -11.79 -9.67 8.53
C PRO A 458 -10.56 -8.75 8.35
N LEU A 459 -10.53 -7.57 8.97
CA LEU A 459 -9.45 -6.58 8.76
C LEU A 459 -8.17 -6.94 9.52
N VAL A 460 -7.04 -6.50 8.96
CA VAL A 460 -5.68 -6.87 9.39
C VAL A 460 -4.69 -5.72 9.17
N SER A 461 -3.69 -5.64 10.05
CA SER A 461 -2.48 -4.84 9.84
C SER A 461 -1.23 -5.65 10.19
N ARG A 462 -0.05 -5.17 9.81
CA ARG A 462 1.24 -5.84 10.06
C ARG A 462 2.27 -4.85 10.56
N ALA A 463 3.13 -5.31 11.46
CA ALA A 463 4.31 -4.59 11.92
C ALA A 463 5.53 -5.54 11.96
N THR A 464 6.73 -4.99 11.83
CA THR A 464 7.99 -5.75 11.93
C THR A 464 8.57 -5.60 13.32
N ILE A 465 9.06 -6.70 13.90
CA ILE A 465 9.73 -6.71 15.20
C ILE A 465 11.19 -7.08 15.01
N HIS A 466 12.07 -6.25 15.55
CA HIS A 466 13.52 -6.43 15.61
C HIS A 466 13.90 -6.74 17.07
N VAL A 467 14.00 -8.02 17.42
CA VAL A 467 14.59 -8.42 18.71
C VAL A 467 16.10 -8.46 18.55
N ARG A 468 16.78 -7.43 19.06
CA ARG A 468 18.23 -7.29 19.05
C ARG A 468 18.77 -7.80 20.39
N LEU A 469 19.72 -8.74 20.34
CA LEU A 469 20.38 -9.22 21.54
C LEU A 469 21.47 -8.24 22.00
N ARG A 470 21.75 -8.25 23.30
CA ARG A 470 22.91 -7.60 23.90
C ARG A 470 23.88 -8.67 24.42
N ASP A 471 25.07 -8.56 23.87
CA ASP A 471 26.34 -9.20 24.19
C ASP A 471 26.74 -8.98 25.67
N THR A 472 27.20 -10.06 26.30
CA THR A 472 27.68 -10.16 27.67
C THR A 472 28.94 -11.02 27.71
N ASN A 473 29.99 -10.58 28.43
CA ASN A 473 31.23 -11.35 28.60
C ASN A 473 30.95 -12.70 29.30
N ASP A 474 30.93 -13.77 28.51
CA ASP A 474 30.60 -15.15 28.91
C ASP A 474 31.50 -16.19 28.23
N ASN A 475 32.11 -15.86 27.08
CA ASN A 475 33.12 -16.69 26.42
C ASN A 475 34.53 -16.42 26.96
N SER A 476 35.57 -16.74 26.20
CA SER A 476 36.96 -16.59 26.64
C SER A 476 37.92 -16.43 25.45
N PRO A 477 38.94 -15.56 25.55
CA PRO A 477 39.71 -15.10 24.40
C PRO A 477 40.45 -16.23 23.71
N GLN A 478 40.23 -16.38 22.40
CA GLN A 478 40.89 -17.41 21.61
C GLN A 478 42.25 -16.92 21.11
N LEU A 479 43.33 -17.34 21.78
CA LEU A 479 44.71 -17.08 21.37
C LEU A 479 45.45 -18.37 20.98
N LYS A 480 45.97 -18.41 19.74
CA LYS A 480 46.70 -19.56 19.18
C LYS A 480 48.22 -19.33 19.25
N ASN A 481 49.01 -20.41 19.24
CA ASN A 481 50.47 -20.31 19.08
C ASN A 481 50.81 -19.70 17.71
N PHE A 482 51.72 -18.72 17.66
CA PHE A 482 52.04 -17.98 16.44
C PHE A 482 53.54 -17.73 16.23
N GLU A 483 53.95 -17.57 14.98
CA GLU A 483 55.34 -17.25 14.59
C GLU A 483 55.47 -15.85 14.01
N ILE A 484 56.56 -15.15 14.34
CA ILE A 484 56.96 -13.88 13.71
C ILE A 484 58.16 -14.16 12.81
N LEU A 485 57.91 -14.23 11.49
CA LEU A 485 58.91 -14.51 10.47
C LEU A 485 59.49 -13.21 9.92
N PHE A 486 60.57 -12.74 10.55
CA PHE A 486 61.27 -11.52 10.18
C PHE A 486 62.41 -11.80 9.18
N ASN A 487 62.14 -11.54 7.90
CA ASN A 487 63.18 -11.44 6.88
C ASN A 487 63.92 -10.09 7.02
N ASN A 488 65.19 -10.10 7.43
CA ASN A 488 66.05 -8.92 7.44
C ASN A 488 66.98 -8.93 6.21
N TYR A 489 66.88 -7.89 5.37
CA TYR A 489 67.65 -7.73 4.14
C TYR A 489 68.66 -6.60 4.32
N ILE A 490 69.93 -6.90 4.06
CA ILE A 490 71.06 -6.01 4.34
C ILE A 490 71.68 -5.59 3.01
N THR A 491 71.66 -4.29 2.69
CA THR A 491 72.37 -3.74 1.53
C THR A 491 73.59 -2.93 1.95
N SER A 492 74.51 -2.71 1.01
CA SER A 492 75.67 -1.83 1.22
C SER A 492 75.34 -0.32 1.15
N ARG A 493 74.06 0.07 0.98
CA ARG A 493 73.65 1.47 0.75
C ARG A 493 72.44 1.96 1.56
N SER A 494 71.76 1.11 2.32
CA SER A 494 70.65 1.51 3.20
C SER A 494 70.50 0.57 4.40
N GLY A 495 70.43 1.15 5.61
CA GLY A 495 70.01 0.43 6.82
C GLY A 495 68.49 0.44 6.90
N SER A 496 67.87 -0.70 6.60
CA SER A 496 66.43 -0.79 6.31
C SER A 496 65.61 -1.56 7.35
N PHE A 497 65.91 -1.29 8.62
CA PHE A 497 65.18 -1.85 9.76
C PHE A 497 63.76 -1.24 9.86
N PRO A 498 62.69 -2.06 10.02
CA PRO A 498 61.32 -1.56 10.01
C PRO A 498 60.95 -0.85 11.33
N GLY A 499 61.04 0.47 11.35
CA GLY A 499 60.52 1.31 12.43
C GLY A 499 59.00 1.49 12.32
N GLY A 500 58.21 0.57 12.88
CA GLY A 500 56.74 0.64 12.82
C GLY A 500 56.03 -0.48 13.57
N ILE A 501 54.71 -0.57 13.38
CA ILE A 501 53.88 -1.70 13.81
C ILE A 501 54.04 -2.84 12.80
N ILE A 502 54.23 -4.07 13.29
CA ILE A 502 54.52 -5.28 12.51
C ILE A 502 53.36 -6.29 12.52
N GLY A 503 52.16 -5.82 12.84
CA GLY A 503 50.97 -6.64 13.09
C GLY A 503 50.54 -6.60 14.56
N ARG A 504 49.49 -7.35 14.86
CA ARG A 504 48.86 -7.47 16.19
C ARG A 504 49.01 -8.91 16.69
N ILE A 505 48.92 -9.13 17.99
CA ILE A 505 48.73 -10.49 18.54
C ILE A 505 47.45 -11.10 17.95
N PRO A 506 47.48 -12.32 17.37
CA PRO A 506 46.30 -12.96 16.78
C PRO A 506 45.41 -13.59 17.86
N ALA A 507 44.77 -12.74 18.66
CA ALA A 507 43.67 -13.10 19.56
C ALA A 507 42.32 -12.65 18.98
N HIS A 508 41.24 -13.33 19.37
CA HIS A 508 39.85 -12.99 19.04
C HIS A 508 38.98 -13.55 20.16
N ASP A 509 38.19 -12.71 20.83
CA ASP A 509 37.04 -13.17 21.63
C ASP A 509 35.80 -13.26 20.74
N PRO A 510 34.91 -14.26 20.92
CA PRO A 510 33.58 -14.22 20.32
C PRO A 510 32.84 -12.92 20.68
N ASP A 511 32.92 -12.56 21.97
CA ASP A 511 32.26 -11.41 22.61
C ASP A 511 32.80 -10.10 22.01
N ILE A 512 31.91 -9.30 21.42
CA ILE A 512 32.21 -8.08 20.66
C ILE A 512 32.23 -6.85 21.59
N SER A 513 31.54 -6.90 22.74
CA SER A 513 31.55 -5.83 23.75
C SER A 513 32.90 -5.65 24.45
N ASP A 514 33.79 -6.65 24.34
CA ASP A 514 34.90 -6.85 25.26
C ASP A 514 36.15 -5.99 24.98
N HIS A 515 37.01 -5.86 26.00
CA HIS A 515 38.18 -4.97 25.99
C HIS A 515 39.49 -5.72 26.28
N LEU A 516 39.93 -6.51 25.30
CA LEU A 516 41.15 -7.32 25.36
C LEU A 516 42.41 -6.50 25.71
N THR A 517 43.08 -6.93 26.78
CA THR A 517 44.42 -6.48 27.20
C THR A 517 45.46 -7.56 26.92
N TYR A 518 46.72 -7.16 26.69
CA TYR A 518 47.77 -8.05 26.16
C TYR A 518 49.09 -7.94 26.94
N ALA A 519 49.76 -9.07 27.18
CA ALA A 519 51.04 -9.11 27.89
C ALA A 519 52.05 -10.14 27.31
N PHE A 520 53.34 -9.87 27.53
CA PHE A 520 54.41 -10.87 27.45
C PHE A 520 54.72 -11.37 28.86
N GLU A 521 54.53 -12.65 29.13
CA GLU A 521 54.77 -13.23 30.46
C GLU A 521 56.22 -13.65 30.67
N GLN A 522 56.85 -14.24 29.64
CA GLN A 522 58.17 -14.90 29.73
C GLN A 522 58.91 -14.85 28.38
N GLY A 523 60.25 -14.91 28.40
CA GLY A 523 61.10 -15.12 27.21
C GLY A 523 61.40 -13.87 26.36
N ASN A 524 60.77 -12.72 26.65
CA ASN A 524 61.06 -11.43 25.99
C ASN A 524 61.96 -10.51 26.86
N GLU A 525 62.79 -11.09 27.73
CA GLU A 525 63.62 -10.37 28.73
C GLU A 525 64.59 -9.35 28.10
N LEU A 526 64.99 -9.56 26.85
CA LEU A 526 65.86 -8.67 26.08
C LEU A 526 65.09 -7.56 25.34
N ASN A 527 63.77 -7.46 25.51
CA ASN A 527 62.88 -6.52 24.81
C ASN A 527 63.10 -6.56 23.28
N LEU A 528 63.00 -7.76 22.69
CA LEU A 528 63.20 -7.99 21.26
C LEU A 528 61.97 -7.59 20.44
N VAL A 529 60.80 -7.77 21.02
CA VAL A 529 59.51 -7.30 20.51
C VAL A 529 58.91 -6.36 21.54
N LEU A 530 58.36 -5.24 21.10
CA LEU A 530 57.62 -4.30 21.92
C LEU A 530 56.12 -4.52 21.67
N LEU A 531 55.29 -4.36 22.69
CA LEU A 531 53.85 -4.60 22.66
C LEU A 531 53.13 -3.38 23.25
N ASP A 532 52.08 -2.92 22.57
CA ASP A 532 51.06 -2.07 23.19
C ASP A 532 50.05 -2.96 23.95
N PRO A 533 49.88 -2.79 25.27
CA PRO A 533 49.04 -3.69 26.07
C PRO A 533 47.54 -3.48 25.88
N HIS A 534 47.08 -2.43 25.18
CA HIS A 534 45.65 -2.19 24.92
C HIS A 534 45.29 -2.46 23.46
N SER A 535 46.14 -2.08 22.51
CA SER A 535 45.87 -2.37 21.09
C SER A 535 46.38 -3.74 20.65
N GLY A 536 47.24 -4.40 21.43
CA GLY A 536 47.88 -5.66 21.06
C GLY A 536 48.92 -5.53 19.94
N ASP A 537 49.25 -4.29 19.52
CA ASP A 537 50.11 -4.02 18.38
C ASP A 537 51.58 -4.28 18.71
N LEU A 538 52.25 -5.05 17.87
CA LEU A 538 53.64 -5.48 18.03
C LEU A 538 54.59 -4.59 17.21
N ARG A 539 55.79 -4.35 17.73
CA ARG A 539 56.88 -3.61 17.05
C ARG A 539 58.21 -4.33 17.26
N LEU A 540 59.12 -4.28 16.29
CA LEU A 540 60.45 -4.88 16.46
C LEU A 540 61.44 -3.91 17.12
N SER A 541 62.27 -4.44 18.01
CA SER A 541 63.32 -3.67 18.70
C SER A 541 64.56 -3.51 17.82
N PRO A 542 65.19 -2.31 17.75
CA PRO A 542 66.44 -2.09 17.02
C PRO A 542 67.61 -3.00 17.44
N ALA A 543 67.53 -3.66 18.60
CA ALA A 543 68.48 -4.70 19.02
C ALA A 543 68.59 -5.88 18.03
N LEU A 544 67.58 -6.07 17.16
CA LEU A 544 67.55 -7.09 16.12
C LEU A 544 68.32 -6.70 14.83
N ASP A 545 68.75 -5.43 14.68
CA ASP A 545 69.51 -4.97 13.50
C ASP A 545 71.02 -5.29 13.60
N ASN A 546 71.33 -6.48 14.10
CA ASN A 546 72.69 -6.92 14.44
C ASN A 546 73.32 -7.88 13.40
N ASN A 547 72.66 -8.04 12.26
CA ASN A 547 73.06 -8.89 11.13
C ASN A 547 73.26 -10.38 11.45
N ARG A 548 72.57 -10.92 12.47
CA ARG A 548 72.61 -12.35 12.83
C ARG A 548 71.23 -12.99 12.72
N PRO A 549 71.15 -14.27 12.32
CA PRO A 549 69.93 -15.05 12.52
C PRO A 549 69.69 -15.26 14.01
N LEU A 550 68.42 -15.27 14.41
CA LEU A 550 67.97 -15.42 15.79
C LEU A 550 66.66 -16.20 15.84
N GLU A 551 66.51 -17.06 16.83
CA GLU A 551 65.24 -17.71 17.16
C GLU A 551 64.98 -17.50 18.66
N ALA A 552 63.83 -16.94 19.00
CA ALA A 552 63.44 -16.60 20.37
C ALA A 552 61.99 -17.03 20.62
N VAL A 553 61.75 -17.70 21.75
CA VAL A 553 60.44 -18.22 22.16
C VAL A 553 59.95 -17.41 23.36
N MET A 554 58.74 -16.88 23.26
CA MET A 554 58.10 -16.00 24.23
C MET A 554 56.74 -16.57 24.61
N ARG A 555 56.30 -16.33 25.85
CA ARG A 555 54.92 -16.59 26.29
C ARG A 555 54.13 -15.29 26.24
N VAL A 556 52.97 -15.33 25.59
CA VAL A 556 52.02 -14.21 25.43
C VAL A 556 50.72 -14.57 26.14
N SER A 557 50.08 -13.61 26.77
CA SER A 557 48.73 -13.73 27.28
C SER A 557 47.82 -12.59 26.83
N VAL A 558 46.53 -12.89 26.80
CA VAL A 558 45.43 -11.96 26.50
C VAL A 558 44.34 -12.15 27.55
N SER A 559 43.68 -11.05 27.94
CA SER A 559 42.60 -11.04 28.93
C SER A 559 41.69 -9.84 28.71
N ASP A 560 40.41 -10.12 28.52
CA ASP A 560 39.25 -9.23 28.58
C ASP A 560 39.07 -8.55 29.97
N GLY A 561 39.38 -9.29 31.05
CA GLY A 561 39.32 -8.81 32.43
C GLY A 561 38.60 -9.77 33.39
N ILE A 562 37.80 -10.69 32.86
CA ILE A 562 37.16 -11.81 33.57
C ILE A 562 37.90 -13.11 33.22
N HIS A 563 38.10 -13.35 31.93
CA HIS A 563 38.74 -14.54 31.36
C HIS A 563 40.17 -14.23 30.89
N SER A 564 40.91 -15.27 30.47
CA SER A 564 42.27 -15.11 29.93
C SER A 564 42.77 -16.36 29.20
N ALA A 565 43.62 -16.16 28.20
CA ALA A 565 44.29 -17.22 27.46
C ALA A 565 45.78 -16.94 27.27
N THR A 566 46.59 -18.00 27.14
CA THR A 566 48.04 -17.90 26.94
C THR A 566 48.52 -18.76 25.79
N ALA A 567 49.49 -18.27 25.02
CA ALA A 567 50.10 -18.98 23.90
C ALA A 567 51.59 -18.71 23.77
N GLN A 568 52.24 -19.51 22.91
CA GLN A 568 53.65 -19.38 22.56
C GLN A 568 53.81 -18.55 21.28
N CYS A 569 54.58 -17.46 21.37
CA CYS A 569 55.04 -16.67 20.24
C CYS A 569 56.49 -17.05 19.91
N THR A 570 56.81 -17.33 18.64
CA THR A 570 58.18 -17.67 18.22
C THR A 570 58.70 -16.67 17.18
N LEU A 571 59.64 -15.82 17.56
CA LEU A 571 60.32 -14.88 16.67
C LEU A 571 61.47 -15.60 15.94
N ARG A 572 61.47 -15.54 14.61
CA ARG A 572 62.50 -16.10 13.73
C ARG A 572 63.05 -15.04 12.80
N VAL A 573 64.32 -14.66 13.00
CA VAL A 573 65.04 -13.70 12.18
C VAL A 573 65.89 -14.43 11.13
N LYS A 574 65.61 -14.19 9.85
CA LYS A 574 66.39 -14.71 8.72
C LYS A 574 67.14 -13.56 8.04
N VAL A 575 68.45 -13.73 7.86
CA VAL A 575 69.28 -12.79 7.10
C VAL A 575 69.22 -13.12 5.62
N ILE A 576 68.95 -12.11 4.79
CA ILE A 576 68.76 -12.21 3.34
C ILE A 576 69.86 -11.44 2.61
N THR A 577 70.44 -12.02 1.54
CA THR A 577 71.58 -11.46 0.80
C THR A 577 71.36 -11.45 -0.71
N ASP A 578 72.08 -10.58 -1.43
CA ASP A 578 72.00 -10.40 -2.90
C ASP A 578 72.12 -11.72 -3.71
N GLU A 579 72.92 -12.69 -3.23
CA GLU A 579 73.05 -14.00 -3.88
C GLU A 579 71.72 -14.79 -3.84
N MET A 580 71.02 -14.74 -2.71
CA MET A 580 69.74 -15.44 -2.50
C MET A 580 68.64 -14.88 -3.41
N LEU A 581 68.70 -13.57 -3.65
CA LEU A 581 67.72 -12.79 -4.41
C LEU A 581 67.97 -12.87 -5.92
N SER A 582 69.23 -12.80 -6.35
CA SER A 582 69.63 -12.98 -7.76
C SER A 582 69.39 -14.39 -8.32
N ASN A 583 69.16 -15.36 -7.44
CA ASN A 583 68.81 -16.75 -7.74
C ASN A 583 67.35 -17.10 -7.35
N SER A 584 66.47 -16.10 -7.26
CA SER A 584 65.05 -16.30 -6.92
C SER A 584 64.13 -16.40 -8.15
N ILE A 585 62.93 -16.95 -7.94
CA ILE A 585 61.82 -16.98 -8.90
C ILE A 585 60.49 -16.64 -8.20
N THR A 586 59.49 -16.21 -8.97
CA THR A 586 58.12 -15.96 -8.47
C THR A 586 57.14 -16.98 -9.06
N LEU A 587 56.47 -17.74 -8.19
CA LEU A 587 55.39 -18.68 -8.53
C LEU A 587 54.03 -17.99 -8.44
N ARG A 588 53.14 -18.20 -9.42
CA ARG A 588 51.77 -17.66 -9.43
C ARG A 588 50.76 -18.75 -9.03
N LEU A 589 49.97 -18.52 -7.98
CA LEU A 589 49.03 -19.48 -7.39
C LEU A 589 47.58 -19.03 -7.59
N ALA A 590 46.75 -19.83 -8.28
CA ALA A 590 45.35 -19.46 -8.54
C ALA A 590 44.40 -19.76 -7.37
N ASN A 591 43.41 -18.89 -7.16
CA ASN A 591 42.40 -18.95 -6.10
C ASN A 591 43.02 -19.12 -4.69
N MET A 592 43.92 -18.20 -4.35
CA MET A 592 44.63 -18.15 -3.07
C MET A 592 44.64 -16.71 -2.54
N SER A 593 44.68 -16.54 -1.21
CA SER A 593 44.84 -15.26 -0.51
C SER A 593 46.05 -15.33 0.43
N GLN A 594 46.51 -14.18 0.96
CA GLN A 594 47.73 -14.11 1.78
C GLN A 594 47.55 -14.86 3.11
N GLU A 595 46.44 -14.62 3.80
CA GLU A 595 46.09 -15.23 5.09
C GLU A 595 46.03 -16.75 4.97
N ARG A 596 45.24 -17.26 4.01
CA ARG A 596 45.03 -18.71 3.77
C ARG A 596 46.30 -19.43 3.30
N PHE A 597 47.20 -18.70 2.63
CA PHE A 597 48.51 -19.24 2.25
C PHE A 597 49.45 -19.31 3.46
N LEU A 598 49.52 -18.25 4.28
CA LEU A 598 50.31 -18.20 5.51
C LEU A 598 49.87 -19.29 6.50
N SER A 599 48.56 -19.36 6.80
CA SER A 599 47.99 -20.39 7.66
C SER A 599 46.75 -21.04 7.01
N PRO A 600 46.68 -22.38 6.89
CA PRO A 600 47.62 -23.40 7.36
C PRO A 600 48.60 -23.92 6.26
N LEU A 601 48.66 -23.29 5.07
CA LEU A 601 49.23 -23.93 3.88
C LEU A 601 50.75 -23.76 3.69
N LEU A 602 51.40 -22.80 4.36
CA LEU A 602 52.80 -22.44 4.12
C LEU A 602 53.78 -23.61 4.33
N SER A 603 53.58 -24.43 5.37
CA SER A 603 54.42 -25.61 5.65
C SER A 603 54.35 -26.62 4.51
N ARG A 604 53.14 -27.01 4.11
CA ARG A 604 52.88 -27.93 2.98
C ARG A 604 53.42 -27.40 1.66
N PHE A 605 53.38 -26.08 1.45
CA PHE A 605 53.97 -25.43 0.29
C PHE A 605 55.50 -25.59 0.26
N LEU A 606 56.19 -25.28 1.36
CA LEU A 606 57.65 -25.42 1.47
C LEU A 606 58.10 -26.88 1.37
N GLU A 607 57.33 -27.83 1.93
CA GLU A 607 57.54 -29.26 1.77
C GLU A 607 57.39 -29.71 0.31
N GLY A 608 56.34 -29.26 -0.39
CA GLY A 608 56.12 -29.57 -1.81
C GLY A 608 57.22 -29.03 -2.73
N VAL A 609 57.67 -27.79 -2.51
CA VAL A 609 58.81 -27.21 -3.24
C VAL A 609 60.10 -27.98 -2.94
N ALA A 610 60.35 -28.32 -1.68
CA ALA A 610 61.54 -29.07 -1.27
C ALA A 610 61.59 -30.47 -1.90
N ALA A 611 60.45 -31.17 -1.95
CA ALA A 611 60.33 -32.49 -2.58
C ALA A 611 60.64 -32.43 -4.09
N VAL A 612 60.11 -31.44 -4.82
CA VAL A 612 60.39 -31.26 -6.26
C VAL A 612 61.87 -30.93 -6.53
N LEU A 613 62.51 -30.20 -5.63
CA LEU A 613 63.93 -29.82 -5.75
C LEU A 613 64.92 -30.82 -5.12
N ALA A 614 64.42 -31.93 -4.56
CA ALA A 614 65.21 -32.93 -3.82
C ALA A 614 66.06 -32.33 -2.68
N THR A 615 65.54 -31.32 -1.99
CA THR A 615 66.19 -30.62 -0.87
C THR A 615 65.30 -30.70 0.38
N THR A 616 65.68 -30.05 1.50
CA THR A 616 64.84 -30.00 2.71
C THR A 616 64.11 -28.66 2.82
N HIS A 617 62.95 -28.61 3.48
CA HIS A 617 62.10 -27.40 3.50
C HIS A 617 62.82 -26.19 4.15
N HIS A 618 63.67 -26.40 5.16
CA HIS A 618 64.52 -25.34 5.74
C HIS A 618 65.54 -24.74 4.75
N ARG A 619 65.82 -25.40 3.62
CA ARG A 619 66.74 -24.96 2.55
C ARG A 619 66.01 -24.25 1.40
N VAL A 620 64.68 -24.08 1.51
CA VAL A 620 63.87 -23.18 0.69
C VAL A 620 63.67 -21.89 1.48
N ILE A 621 63.97 -20.74 0.87
CA ILE A 621 63.82 -19.43 1.50
C ILE A 621 62.77 -18.64 0.74
N LEU A 622 61.79 -18.15 1.48
CA LEU A 622 60.64 -17.39 0.97
C LEU A 622 60.83 -15.91 1.32
N PHE A 623 60.79 -15.06 0.29
CA PHE A 623 61.05 -13.62 0.40
C PHE A 623 59.77 -12.80 0.34
N ASN A 624 58.80 -13.20 -0.48
CA ASN A 624 57.63 -12.39 -0.80
C ASN A 624 56.36 -13.24 -0.99
N ILE A 625 55.22 -12.66 -0.62
CA ILE A 625 53.88 -13.24 -0.72
C ILE A 625 52.92 -12.07 -1.02
N GLN A 626 52.61 -11.79 -2.28
CA GLN A 626 51.78 -10.64 -2.66
C GLN A 626 50.58 -11.06 -3.51
N MET A 627 49.43 -10.42 -3.30
CA MET A 627 48.30 -10.54 -4.22
C MET A 627 48.65 -9.87 -5.55
N ASP A 628 48.14 -10.45 -6.63
CA ASP A 628 48.33 -9.98 -8.00
C ASP A 628 47.21 -8.99 -8.36
N THR A 629 47.53 -7.69 -8.41
CA THR A 629 46.56 -6.61 -8.64
C THR A 629 46.09 -6.51 -10.08
N ASP A 630 46.84 -7.08 -11.02
CA ASP A 630 46.76 -6.70 -12.44
C ASP A 630 45.81 -7.64 -13.24
N VAL A 631 45.22 -8.64 -12.57
CA VAL A 631 44.39 -9.71 -13.19
C VAL A 631 42.92 -9.67 -12.75
N GLY A 632 42.40 -8.47 -12.42
CA GLY A 632 40.98 -8.22 -12.23
C GLY A 632 40.32 -9.14 -11.16
N PRO A 633 39.20 -9.82 -11.46
CA PRO A 633 38.49 -10.65 -10.47
C PRO A 633 39.17 -11.99 -10.14
N ALA A 634 40.31 -12.33 -10.78
CA ALA A 634 41.00 -13.58 -10.56
C ALA A 634 41.97 -13.49 -9.36
N ARG A 635 41.55 -13.97 -8.18
CA ARG A 635 42.42 -14.10 -6.99
C ARG A 635 43.68 -14.92 -7.32
N ILE A 636 44.81 -14.26 -7.53
CA ILE A 636 46.12 -14.86 -7.80
C ILE A 636 47.11 -14.36 -6.75
N LEU A 637 47.92 -15.27 -6.22
CA LEU A 637 48.95 -14.99 -5.22
C LEU A 637 50.34 -15.28 -5.80
N ASN A 638 51.22 -14.28 -5.75
CA ASN A 638 52.58 -14.32 -6.26
C ASN A 638 53.57 -14.53 -5.11
N VAL A 639 54.33 -15.62 -5.19
CA VAL A 639 55.14 -16.18 -4.10
C VAL A 639 56.60 -16.29 -4.56
N SER A 640 57.49 -15.46 -4.03
CA SER A 640 58.90 -15.38 -4.48
C SER A 640 59.86 -16.11 -3.56
N LEU A 641 60.60 -17.09 -4.09
CA LEU A 641 61.50 -17.96 -3.34
C LEU A 641 62.81 -18.27 -4.06
N SER A 642 63.80 -18.75 -3.32
CA SER A 642 64.96 -19.49 -3.84
C SER A 642 65.27 -20.71 -2.98
N ALA A 643 66.16 -21.58 -3.45
CA ALA A 643 66.56 -22.77 -2.70
C ALA A 643 68.05 -23.08 -2.86
N LEU A 644 68.66 -23.59 -1.78
CA LEU A 644 69.99 -24.17 -1.83
C LEU A 644 69.96 -25.54 -2.51
N LEU A 645 71.05 -25.86 -3.23
CA LEU A 645 71.27 -27.18 -3.83
C LEU A 645 71.13 -28.32 -2.79
N PRO A 646 70.80 -29.56 -3.19
CA PRO A 646 70.73 -30.69 -2.29
C PRO A 646 72.05 -30.91 -1.54
N ALA A 647 71.98 -31.25 -0.26
CA ALA A 647 73.15 -31.45 0.60
C ALA A 647 74.10 -32.59 0.13
N THR A 648 73.64 -33.42 -0.79
CA THR A 648 74.36 -34.54 -1.41
C THR A 648 75.21 -34.13 -2.63
N VAL A 649 75.12 -32.88 -3.11
CA VAL A 649 75.80 -32.41 -4.32
C VAL A 649 77.04 -31.58 -3.96
N PRO A 650 78.21 -31.79 -4.61
CA PRO A 650 79.39 -30.94 -4.39
C PRO A 650 79.07 -29.48 -4.75
N GLY A 651 79.26 -28.57 -3.79
CA GLY A 651 78.83 -27.17 -3.90
C GLY A 651 77.51 -26.83 -3.22
N ALA A 652 77.01 -27.67 -2.29
CA ALA A 652 75.77 -27.48 -1.53
C ALA A 652 75.64 -26.18 -0.68
N SER A 653 76.61 -25.27 -0.71
CA SER A 653 76.46 -23.89 -0.20
C SER A 653 75.85 -22.93 -1.23
N ARG A 654 75.77 -23.33 -2.50
CA ARG A 654 75.24 -22.52 -3.61
C ARG A 654 73.74 -22.69 -3.77
N PHE A 655 73.10 -21.65 -4.29
CA PHE A 655 71.72 -21.67 -4.74
C PHE A 655 71.59 -22.35 -6.12
N PHE A 656 70.44 -22.96 -6.39
CA PHE A 656 70.04 -23.25 -7.77
C PHE A 656 69.92 -21.93 -8.54
N SER A 657 70.30 -21.89 -9.83
CA SER A 657 69.98 -20.72 -10.65
C SER A 657 68.46 -20.55 -10.83
N SER A 658 68.00 -19.33 -11.08
CA SER A 658 66.59 -19.04 -11.35
C SER A 658 66.05 -19.85 -12.54
N GLU A 659 66.90 -20.12 -13.54
CA GLU A 659 66.63 -20.97 -14.70
C GLU A 659 66.38 -22.43 -14.28
N GLU A 660 67.28 -23.04 -13.50
CA GLU A 660 67.12 -24.41 -13.01
C GLU A 660 65.92 -24.58 -12.07
N LEU A 661 65.63 -23.57 -11.23
CA LEU A 661 64.44 -23.53 -10.40
C LEU A 661 63.17 -23.51 -11.26
N GLN A 662 63.11 -22.60 -12.24
CA GLN A 662 61.98 -22.46 -13.14
C GLN A 662 61.72 -23.74 -13.93
N GLU A 663 62.75 -24.34 -14.54
CA GLU A 663 62.63 -25.58 -15.30
C GLU A 663 62.16 -26.75 -14.43
N ARG A 664 62.79 -27.00 -13.27
CA ARG A 664 62.46 -28.14 -12.40
C ARG A 664 61.06 -28.02 -11.80
N LEU A 665 60.63 -26.82 -11.41
CA LEU A 665 59.29 -26.57 -10.88
C LEU A 665 58.22 -26.53 -11.99
N TYR A 666 58.56 -26.13 -13.22
CA TYR A 666 57.66 -26.20 -14.37
C TYR A 666 57.38 -27.64 -14.80
N LEU A 667 58.44 -28.45 -14.98
CA LEU A 667 58.35 -29.83 -15.45
C LEU A 667 57.56 -30.70 -14.45
N ASN A 668 57.74 -30.47 -13.14
CA ASN A 668 57.08 -31.20 -12.07
C ASN A 668 55.84 -30.46 -11.49
N ARG A 669 55.26 -29.50 -12.22
CA ARG A 669 54.13 -28.67 -11.73
C ARG A 669 52.90 -29.47 -11.26
N SER A 670 52.69 -30.67 -11.81
CA SER A 670 51.63 -31.60 -11.39
C SER A 670 51.89 -32.21 -10.02
N LEU A 671 53.14 -32.58 -9.72
CA LEU A 671 53.57 -33.05 -8.40
C LEU A 671 53.46 -31.90 -7.38
N LEU A 672 53.91 -30.70 -7.74
CA LEU A 672 53.79 -29.52 -6.89
C LEU A 672 52.32 -29.22 -6.53
N ALA A 673 51.41 -29.22 -7.52
CA ALA A 673 49.99 -29.03 -7.29
C ALA A 673 49.37 -30.11 -6.37
N ALA A 674 49.74 -31.38 -6.58
CA ALA A 674 49.25 -32.50 -5.78
C ALA A 674 49.72 -32.43 -4.31
N THR A 675 51.01 -32.22 -4.06
CA THR A 675 51.58 -32.20 -2.70
C THR A 675 51.14 -30.96 -1.90
N THR A 676 50.92 -29.82 -2.55
CA THR A 676 50.53 -28.56 -1.89
C THR A 676 49.01 -28.40 -1.71
N ALA A 677 48.22 -29.43 -2.03
CA ALA A 677 46.74 -29.40 -2.04
C ALA A 677 46.12 -28.29 -2.91
N GLN A 678 46.88 -27.78 -3.89
CA GLN A 678 46.55 -26.57 -4.64
C GLN A 678 46.01 -26.91 -6.02
N ARG A 679 44.75 -26.50 -6.32
CA ARG A 679 44.04 -26.94 -7.54
C ARG A 679 44.71 -26.53 -8.85
N ARG A 680 45.48 -25.43 -8.87
CA ARG A 680 46.22 -24.96 -10.07
C ARG A 680 47.38 -24.05 -9.71
N VAL A 681 48.60 -24.47 -10.06
CA VAL A 681 49.75 -23.59 -10.21
C VAL A 681 49.68 -22.99 -11.62
N LEU A 682 49.85 -21.68 -11.74
CA LEU A 682 49.84 -20.96 -13.02
C LEU A 682 51.25 -20.93 -13.62
N PRO A 683 51.41 -20.63 -14.93
CA PRO A 683 52.73 -20.35 -15.49
C PRO A 683 53.41 -19.19 -14.75
N PHE A 684 54.75 -19.19 -14.81
CA PHE A 684 55.59 -18.08 -14.37
C PHE A 684 55.25 -16.81 -15.15
N ASP A 685 55.51 -15.66 -14.54
CA ASP A 685 54.96 -14.39 -14.99
C ASP A 685 55.45 -13.92 -16.37
N ASP A 686 54.65 -13.09 -17.05
CA ASP A 686 54.94 -12.53 -18.36
C ASP A 686 56.07 -11.49 -18.26
N ASN A 687 57.29 -12.03 -18.31
CA ASN A 687 58.55 -11.37 -18.01
C ASN A 687 58.72 -10.02 -18.75
N VAL A 688 59.19 -8.98 -18.05
CA VAL A 688 59.59 -7.67 -18.62
C VAL A 688 60.56 -7.83 -19.81
N CYS A 689 61.37 -8.90 -19.80
CA CYS A 689 62.23 -9.31 -20.90
C CYS A 689 61.53 -9.72 -22.21
N LEU A 690 60.19 -9.86 -22.24
CA LEU A 690 59.41 -10.17 -23.46
C LEU A 690 59.50 -9.09 -24.55
N ARG A 691 60.01 -7.90 -24.22
CA ARG A 691 60.32 -6.83 -25.18
C ARG A 691 61.77 -6.88 -25.70
N GLU A 692 62.57 -7.88 -25.31
CA GLU A 692 64.04 -7.99 -25.49
C GLU A 692 64.75 -6.62 -25.41
N PRO A 693 64.66 -5.88 -24.27
CA PRO A 693 65.22 -4.52 -24.15
C PRO A 693 66.76 -4.49 -24.08
N CYS A 694 67.42 -5.64 -24.01
CA CYS A 694 68.88 -5.73 -24.09
C CYS A 694 69.32 -5.76 -25.54
N GLU A 695 70.23 -4.87 -25.92
CA GLU A 695 70.71 -4.77 -27.29
C GLU A 695 71.67 -5.92 -27.66
N ASN A 696 72.14 -5.93 -28.91
CA ASN A 696 73.26 -6.75 -29.38
C ASN A 696 73.12 -8.28 -29.19
N TYR A 697 71.89 -8.81 -29.08
CA TYR A 697 71.52 -10.21 -28.80
C TYR A 697 71.73 -10.69 -27.35
N MET A 698 71.79 -9.79 -26.36
CA MET A 698 72.18 -10.16 -24.99
C MET A 698 71.02 -10.66 -24.12
N ARG A 699 71.36 -11.48 -23.11
CA ARG A 699 70.37 -12.15 -22.27
C ARG A 699 69.81 -11.20 -21.21
N CYS A 700 68.57 -10.77 -21.41
CA CYS A 700 67.76 -10.13 -20.38
C CYS A 700 67.45 -11.10 -19.24
N VAL A 701 67.66 -10.66 -18.01
CA VAL A 701 67.22 -11.35 -16.78
C VAL A 701 66.34 -10.38 -16.00
N SER A 702 65.13 -10.78 -15.65
CA SER A 702 64.29 -10.06 -14.69
C SER A 702 64.94 -10.13 -13.31
N VAL A 703 65.18 -8.98 -12.69
CA VAL A 703 65.78 -8.89 -11.36
C VAL A 703 64.80 -8.19 -10.45
N LEU A 704 64.23 -8.96 -9.52
CA LEU A 704 63.47 -8.42 -8.39
C LEU A 704 64.45 -7.55 -7.57
N GLN A 705 64.30 -6.22 -7.62
CA GLN A 705 65.02 -5.33 -6.71
C GLN A 705 64.13 -5.13 -5.49
N PHE A 706 64.70 -5.29 -4.29
CA PHE A 706 63.88 -5.52 -3.11
C PHE A 706 63.70 -4.25 -2.27
N ASP A 707 62.45 -3.78 -2.15
CA ASP A 707 62.08 -2.71 -1.24
C ASP A 707 61.73 -3.25 0.16
N SER A 708 62.16 -2.47 1.14
CA SER A 708 62.18 -2.72 2.57
C SER A 708 61.04 -2.03 3.33
N SER A 709 60.32 -1.11 2.67
CA SER A 709 59.15 -0.39 3.22
C SER A 709 57.92 -1.28 3.44
N ALA A 710 57.99 -2.55 3.01
CA ALA A 710 56.89 -3.50 3.00
C ALA A 710 56.26 -3.74 4.40
N PRO A 711 54.93 -3.63 4.54
CA PRO A 711 54.24 -3.96 5.77
C PRO A 711 54.25 -5.47 6.03
N PHE A 712 54.14 -5.87 7.29
CA PHE A 712 53.97 -7.27 7.65
C PHE A 712 52.59 -7.78 7.22
N LEU A 713 52.54 -9.05 6.81
CA LEU A 713 51.31 -9.78 6.50
C LEU A 713 50.92 -10.62 7.72
N ALA A 714 49.66 -10.53 8.12
CA ALA A 714 49.13 -11.21 9.30
C ALA A 714 48.24 -12.41 8.94
N SER A 715 48.16 -13.36 9.87
CA SER A 715 47.25 -14.51 9.86
C SER A 715 47.17 -15.08 11.29
N ASP A 716 46.17 -15.92 11.57
CA ASP A 716 45.92 -16.59 12.88
C ASP A 716 47.16 -17.12 13.60
N THR A 717 48.19 -17.55 12.86
CA THR A 717 49.39 -18.21 13.43
C THR A 717 50.70 -17.71 12.85
N ILE A 718 50.72 -16.75 11.92
CA ILE A 718 51.97 -16.22 11.34
C ILE A 718 51.86 -14.71 11.04
N LEU A 719 52.81 -13.94 11.57
CA LEU A 719 53.17 -12.60 11.10
C LEU A 719 54.44 -12.70 10.23
N PHE A 720 54.34 -12.40 8.95
CA PHE A 720 55.44 -12.54 7.98
C PHE A 720 55.85 -11.18 7.41
N ARG A 721 57.16 -10.85 7.38
CA ARG A 721 57.67 -9.71 6.61
C ARG A 721 57.95 -10.12 5.15
N PRO A 722 57.10 -9.76 4.17
CA PRO A 722 57.50 -9.81 2.78
C PRO A 722 58.59 -8.77 2.52
N ILE A 723 59.35 -8.99 1.45
CA ILE A 723 60.25 -7.98 0.89
C ILE A 723 59.72 -7.70 -0.52
N HIS A 724 59.31 -6.46 -0.81
CA HIS A 724 58.56 -6.16 -2.03
C HIS A 724 59.46 -6.13 -3.28
N PRO A 725 59.01 -6.69 -4.42
CA PRO A 725 59.75 -6.65 -5.67
C PRO A 725 59.42 -5.39 -6.46
N VAL A 726 60.39 -4.50 -6.60
CA VAL A 726 60.44 -3.47 -7.64
C VAL A 726 60.79 -4.14 -8.98
N THR A 727 60.09 -3.75 -10.04
CA THR A 727 60.19 -4.34 -11.39
C THR A 727 61.49 -3.94 -12.10
N GLY A 728 62.58 -4.63 -11.77
CA GLY A 728 63.89 -4.46 -12.38
C GLY A 728 64.17 -5.45 -13.52
N LEU A 729 65.02 -5.01 -14.46
CA LEU A 729 65.69 -5.86 -15.44
C LEU A 729 67.21 -5.69 -15.31
N ARG A 730 67.98 -6.69 -15.73
CA ARG A 730 69.43 -6.60 -15.85
C ARG A 730 69.89 -7.41 -17.06
N CYS A 731 70.63 -6.76 -17.95
CA CYS A 731 71.22 -7.43 -19.11
C CYS A 731 72.56 -8.09 -18.72
N ARG A 732 72.79 -9.33 -19.17
CA ARG A 732 74.08 -10.01 -19.02
C ARG A 732 74.90 -9.85 -20.30
N CYS A 733 75.83 -8.89 -20.29
CA CYS A 733 76.68 -8.61 -21.44
C CYS A 733 77.84 -9.64 -21.56
N PRO A 734 78.20 -10.07 -22.77
CA PRO A 734 79.36 -10.92 -23.05
C PRO A 734 80.66 -10.10 -23.08
N PRO A 735 81.83 -10.75 -23.19
CA PRO A 735 83.10 -10.06 -23.40
C PRO A 735 83.02 -9.12 -24.61
N GLY A 736 83.38 -7.85 -24.41
CA GLY A 736 83.34 -6.82 -25.45
C GLY A 736 82.12 -5.89 -25.43
N PHE A 737 81.16 -6.04 -24.50
CA PHE A 737 80.00 -5.14 -24.37
C PHE A 737 79.74 -4.72 -22.92
N THR A 738 79.17 -3.52 -22.71
CA THR A 738 78.80 -2.96 -21.40
C THR A 738 77.63 -1.95 -21.53
N GLY A 739 77.27 -1.30 -20.42
CA GLY A 739 76.05 -0.51 -20.27
C GLY A 739 74.94 -1.32 -19.60
N ASP A 740 73.88 -0.64 -19.13
CA ASP A 740 72.80 -1.29 -18.37
C ASP A 740 71.93 -2.20 -19.27
N TYR A 741 71.93 -1.93 -20.58
CA TYR A 741 71.22 -2.65 -21.63
C TYR A 741 72.15 -3.42 -22.59
N CYS A 742 73.47 -3.43 -22.34
CA CYS A 742 74.52 -3.91 -23.25
C CYS A 742 74.62 -3.12 -24.57
N GLU A 743 74.27 -1.84 -24.52
CA GLU A 743 74.24 -0.85 -25.61
C GLU A 743 75.64 -0.39 -26.05
N THR A 744 76.67 -0.52 -25.20
CA THR A 744 78.03 -0.01 -25.47
C THR A 744 78.98 -1.12 -25.91
N GLU A 745 79.35 -1.12 -27.20
CA GLU A 745 80.42 -1.97 -27.76
C GLU A 745 81.80 -1.46 -27.27
N ILE A 746 82.51 -2.28 -26.48
CA ILE A 746 83.89 -2.04 -26.02
C ILE A 746 84.89 -2.46 -27.11
N ASP A 747 84.62 -3.55 -27.83
CA ASP A 747 85.46 -4.04 -28.93
C ASP A 747 84.81 -3.75 -30.29
N LEU A 748 85.03 -2.53 -30.79
CA LEU A 748 84.52 -1.97 -32.06
C LEU A 748 84.91 -2.74 -33.34
N CYS A 749 85.53 -3.92 -33.20
CA CYS A 749 85.83 -4.83 -34.30
C CYS A 749 84.91 -6.06 -34.36
N TYR A 750 84.10 -6.33 -33.33
CA TYR A 750 83.18 -7.48 -33.27
C TYR A 750 82.16 -7.45 -34.43
N SER A 751 81.62 -6.27 -34.73
CA SER A 751 80.74 -5.99 -35.87
C SER A 751 81.39 -6.11 -37.27
N SER A 752 82.69 -6.45 -37.37
CA SER A 752 83.44 -6.65 -38.63
C SER A 752 83.39 -5.47 -39.63
N PRO A 753 83.61 -4.20 -39.21
CA PRO A 753 83.38 -3.01 -40.03
C PRO A 753 84.32 -2.86 -41.24
N CYS A 754 85.38 -3.65 -41.33
CA CYS A 754 86.38 -3.60 -42.42
C CYS A 754 85.97 -4.39 -43.68
N GLY A 755 84.81 -5.05 -43.67
CA GLY A 755 84.33 -5.90 -44.78
C GLY A 755 85.15 -7.17 -44.97
N SER A 756 84.75 -8.00 -45.93
CA SER A 756 85.18 -9.41 -46.07
C SER A 756 86.69 -9.66 -46.20
N ASN A 757 87.47 -8.64 -46.58
CA ASN A 757 88.89 -8.75 -46.90
C ASN A 757 89.81 -7.84 -46.04
N GLY A 758 89.25 -7.10 -45.09
CA GLY A 758 90.00 -6.22 -44.19
C GLY A 758 90.05 -6.77 -42.76
N GLN A 759 91.23 -6.78 -42.13
CA GLN A 759 91.38 -7.22 -40.75
C GLN A 759 91.27 -6.00 -39.80
N CYS A 760 90.30 -6.06 -38.89
CA CYS A 760 90.04 -5.00 -37.93
C CYS A 760 90.96 -5.10 -36.70
N GLN A 761 91.38 -3.96 -36.16
CA GLN A 761 92.09 -3.85 -34.89
C GLN A 761 91.59 -2.63 -34.09
N SER A 762 90.95 -2.89 -32.95
CA SER A 762 90.34 -1.92 -32.03
C SER A 762 91.36 -1.28 -31.09
N HIS A 763 91.02 -0.10 -30.56
CA HIS A 763 91.79 0.67 -29.58
C HIS A 763 90.84 1.64 -28.84
N GLU A 764 91.29 2.25 -27.75
CA GLU A 764 90.47 3.24 -27.02
C GLU A 764 90.03 4.38 -27.95
N GLY A 765 88.72 4.54 -28.12
CA GLY A 765 88.11 5.56 -28.97
C GLY A 765 87.97 5.22 -30.46
N GLY A 766 88.33 4.02 -30.94
CA GLY A 766 88.15 3.69 -32.35
C GLY A 766 88.61 2.31 -32.83
N TYR A 767 88.61 2.12 -34.15
CA TYR A 767 89.11 0.92 -34.82
C TYR A 767 89.97 1.30 -36.04
N THR A 768 90.83 0.38 -36.46
CA THR A 768 91.63 0.51 -37.69
C THR A 768 91.49 -0.74 -38.56
N CYS A 769 91.36 -0.53 -39.87
CA CYS A 769 91.30 -1.62 -40.85
C CYS A 769 92.65 -1.79 -41.55
N LYS A 770 93.16 -3.02 -41.59
CA LYS A 770 94.38 -3.40 -42.30
C LYS A 770 94.03 -4.36 -43.44
N CYS A 771 94.41 -4.01 -44.67
CA CYS A 771 94.37 -4.92 -45.80
C CYS A 771 95.49 -5.96 -45.70
N ARG A 772 95.33 -7.12 -46.35
CA ARG A 772 96.43 -8.09 -46.55
C ARG A 772 97.40 -7.58 -47.63
N GLU A 773 98.68 -7.93 -47.50
CA GLU A 773 99.78 -7.33 -48.27
C GLU A 773 99.76 -7.61 -49.80
N ASP A 774 98.94 -8.56 -50.26
CA ASP A 774 98.88 -8.97 -51.68
C ASP A 774 97.95 -8.11 -52.57
N PHE A 775 97.36 -7.03 -52.05
CA PHE A 775 96.45 -6.15 -52.81
C PHE A 775 96.79 -4.65 -52.67
N THR A 776 97.55 -4.14 -53.64
CA THR A 776 97.69 -2.69 -53.92
C THR A 776 97.17 -2.36 -55.31
N ASP A 777 96.58 -1.17 -55.45
CA ASP A 777 95.91 -0.62 -56.64
C ASP A 777 94.65 -1.36 -57.16
N TRP A 778 93.48 -0.76 -56.91
CA TRP A 778 92.90 0.10 -57.95
C TRP A 778 92.05 1.26 -57.38
N TRP A 779 92.58 2.47 -57.55
CA TRP A 779 91.93 3.80 -57.65
C TRP A 779 90.74 4.21 -56.75
N GLN A 780 91.02 5.21 -55.92
CA GLN A 780 90.05 6.22 -55.46
C GLN A 780 89.37 6.93 -56.64
N ARG A 781 88.03 6.93 -56.74
CA ARG A 781 87.22 8.00 -57.38
C ARG A 781 85.72 7.68 -57.26
N GLY A 782 84.88 8.44 -56.56
CA GLY A 782 85.15 9.55 -55.65
C GLY A 782 83.85 10.23 -55.20
N HIS A 783 83.83 10.82 -54.00
CA HIS A 783 82.73 11.68 -53.54
C HIS A 783 83.27 13.07 -53.18
N ILE A 784 82.62 14.11 -53.71
CA ILE A 784 82.84 15.52 -53.40
C ILE A 784 81.48 16.23 -53.54
N PRO A 785 81.22 17.32 -52.82
CA PRO A 785 80.94 17.31 -51.38
C PRO A 785 79.56 17.90 -51.09
N TYR A 786 79.17 18.02 -49.81
CA TYR A 786 78.76 19.33 -49.28
C TYR A 786 78.76 19.33 -47.74
N SER A 787 79.77 19.98 -47.17
CA SER A 787 79.79 20.41 -45.77
C SER A 787 80.08 21.91 -45.73
N ARG A 788 79.28 22.68 -44.97
CA ARG A 788 79.59 24.06 -44.56
C ARG A 788 78.88 24.41 -43.23
N PRO A 789 79.43 25.34 -42.43
CA PRO A 789 79.65 25.00 -41.02
C PRO A 789 79.24 26.08 -39.99
N GLY A 790 79.32 25.73 -38.71
CA GLY A 790 79.33 26.64 -37.57
C GLY A 790 80.22 26.11 -36.43
N THR A 791 81.18 26.91 -35.98
CA THR A 791 82.10 26.68 -34.84
C THR A 791 81.51 27.28 -33.54
N PRO A 792 82.12 27.19 -32.33
CA PRO A 792 83.45 26.68 -31.91
C PRO A 792 83.43 25.62 -30.77
N ALA A 793 84.55 25.09 -30.24
CA ALA A 793 85.85 24.69 -30.81
C ALA A 793 86.69 23.95 -29.71
N SER A 794 87.66 23.13 -30.10
CA SER A 794 88.70 22.55 -29.23
C SER A 794 89.99 22.29 -30.03
N MET A 795 91.16 22.27 -29.40
CA MET A 795 92.47 22.27 -30.08
C MET A 795 93.25 20.94 -29.91
N GLY A 796 93.76 20.39 -31.02
CA GLY A 796 95.02 19.60 -31.06
C GLY A 796 96.24 20.54 -31.14
N PRO A 797 97.51 20.06 -31.26
CA PRO A 797 97.97 19.04 -32.24
C PRO A 797 99.09 18.09 -31.64
N SER A 798 99.92 17.27 -32.32
CA SER A 798 100.04 16.68 -33.68
C SER A 798 101.13 15.57 -33.68
N GLY A 799 100.95 14.51 -34.48
CA GLY A 799 102.03 13.60 -34.93
C GLY A 799 102.47 12.49 -33.94
N GLY A 800 103.28 11.51 -34.33
CA GLY A 800 103.71 11.14 -35.70
C GLY A 800 105.10 10.47 -35.76
N GLY A 801 105.23 9.38 -36.54
CA GLY A 801 106.52 8.76 -36.91
C GLY A 801 106.81 7.37 -36.31
N CYS A 802 107.55 6.54 -37.05
CA CYS A 802 108.02 5.21 -36.64
C CYS A 802 109.54 5.07 -36.89
N GLN A 803 110.29 4.51 -35.94
CA GLN A 803 111.64 3.97 -36.14
C GLN A 803 111.88 2.72 -35.25
N PRO A 804 112.87 1.84 -35.56
CA PRO A 804 112.89 0.45 -35.07
C PRO A 804 114.00 0.11 -34.04
N GLY A 805 113.84 -1.01 -33.32
CA GLY A 805 114.93 -1.69 -32.58
C GLY A 805 114.47 -2.76 -31.58
N GLY A 806 115.27 -3.84 -31.40
CA GLY A 806 115.07 -4.91 -30.40
C GLY A 806 114.04 -5.98 -30.81
N GLU A 807 114.39 -7.05 -31.53
CA GLU A 807 115.12 -8.26 -31.07
C GLU A 807 114.37 -9.11 -30.03
N GLY A 808 114.01 -10.34 -30.43
CA GLY A 808 113.28 -11.32 -29.62
C GLY A 808 112.57 -12.34 -30.52
N GLY A 809 113.21 -13.48 -30.81
CA GLY A 809 112.77 -14.39 -31.87
C GLY A 809 111.63 -15.33 -31.50
N CYS A 810 110.63 -15.46 -32.37
CA CYS A 810 109.61 -16.52 -32.31
C CYS A 810 110.00 -17.71 -33.19
N GLU A 811 110.11 -18.91 -32.60
CA GLU A 811 110.12 -20.14 -33.38
C GLU A 811 108.72 -20.48 -33.91
N ARG A 812 108.65 -20.96 -35.16
CA ARG A 812 107.39 -21.25 -35.85
C ARG A 812 106.94 -22.69 -35.63
N ARG A 813 105.64 -22.88 -35.38
CA ARG A 813 104.82 -23.94 -36.01
C ARG A 813 103.35 -23.54 -35.95
N GLY A 814 102.70 -23.52 -37.11
CA GLY A 814 101.24 -23.38 -37.22
C GLY A 814 100.66 -24.60 -37.94
N CYS A 815 99.38 -24.87 -37.68
CA CYS A 815 98.61 -25.89 -38.40
C CYS A 815 97.29 -25.29 -38.87
N LEU A 816 96.97 -25.50 -40.16
CA LEU A 816 95.59 -25.44 -40.63
C LEU A 816 94.95 -26.81 -40.36
N TRP A 817 93.68 -26.83 -39.97
CA TRP A 817 92.86 -28.05 -40.01
C TRP A 817 91.74 -27.90 -41.03
N ALA A 818 91.72 -28.77 -42.02
CA ALA A 818 90.54 -29.05 -42.83
C ALA A 818 89.79 -30.23 -42.20
N SER A 819 88.49 -30.08 -41.96
CA SER A 819 87.65 -31.10 -41.31
C SER A 819 87.28 -32.23 -42.27
N MET A 820 87.56 -33.48 -41.87
CA MET A 820 87.11 -34.67 -42.58
C MET A 820 85.72 -35.07 -42.11
N CYS A 821 84.69 -34.74 -42.89
CA CYS A 821 83.30 -35.10 -42.59
C CYS A 821 83.09 -36.63 -42.63
N PRO A 822 82.17 -37.19 -41.81
CA PRO A 822 81.78 -38.59 -41.91
C PRO A 822 81.22 -38.95 -43.30
N PRO A 823 81.48 -40.17 -43.82
CA PRO A 823 80.99 -40.57 -45.14
C PRO A 823 79.46 -40.72 -45.17
N GLY A 824 78.88 -40.43 -46.33
CA GLY A 824 77.48 -40.74 -46.67
C GLY A 824 76.49 -39.57 -46.59
N HIS A 825 76.55 -38.74 -45.54
CA HIS A 825 75.37 -37.93 -45.13
C HIS A 825 75.64 -36.44 -44.82
N TYR A 826 76.81 -35.90 -45.18
CA TYR A 826 77.22 -34.52 -44.87
C TYR A 826 77.85 -33.83 -46.09
N GLU A 827 77.52 -32.54 -46.29
CA GLU A 827 78.02 -31.73 -47.40
C GLU A 827 79.36 -31.02 -47.07
N LYS A 828 80.19 -30.81 -48.09
CA LYS A 828 81.51 -30.17 -47.98
C LYS A 828 81.45 -28.72 -48.47
N PRO A 829 82.24 -27.78 -47.90
CA PRO A 829 83.39 -28.04 -47.01
C PRO A 829 83.07 -28.04 -45.50
N PHE A 830 81.87 -27.64 -45.09
CA PHE A 830 81.58 -27.35 -43.66
C PHE A 830 80.99 -28.51 -42.85
N CYS A 831 80.79 -29.69 -43.45
CA CYS A 831 80.22 -30.88 -42.82
C CYS A 831 78.77 -30.69 -42.31
N THR A 832 77.95 -29.98 -43.07
CA THR A 832 76.54 -29.69 -42.73
C THR A 832 75.60 -30.81 -43.20
N MET A 833 74.57 -31.15 -42.41
CA MET A 833 73.57 -32.15 -42.78
C MET A 833 72.40 -31.48 -43.52
N SER A 834 72.29 -31.72 -44.82
CA SER A 834 71.28 -31.08 -45.67
C SER A 834 69.97 -31.87 -45.81
N THR A 835 69.96 -33.16 -45.44
CA THR A 835 68.90 -34.14 -45.73
C THR A 835 68.62 -35.06 -44.54
N ARG A 836 67.36 -35.39 -44.28
CA ARG A 836 66.90 -36.34 -43.25
C ARG A 836 65.67 -37.15 -43.65
N SER A 837 65.55 -38.33 -43.04
CA SER A 837 64.47 -39.28 -43.21
C SER A 837 63.60 -39.36 -41.94
N PHE A 838 62.29 -39.38 -42.13
CA PHE A 838 61.26 -39.29 -41.09
C PHE A 838 60.41 -40.56 -41.05
N PRO A 839 60.64 -41.46 -40.07
CA PRO A 839 59.72 -42.56 -39.77
C PRO A 839 58.38 -42.09 -39.17
N PRO A 840 57.34 -42.95 -39.11
CA PRO A 840 56.07 -42.61 -38.48
C PRO A 840 56.22 -42.10 -37.03
N ARG A 841 55.51 -41.03 -36.70
CA ARG A 841 55.57 -40.31 -35.40
C ARG A 841 56.93 -39.72 -35.01
N SER A 842 57.89 -39.65 -35.94
CA SER A 842 59.15 -38.93 -35.72
C SER A 842 59.00 -37.41 -35.90
N PHE A 843 59.85 -36.61 -35.26
CA PHE A 843 59.96 -35.17 -35.52
C PHE A 843 61.30 -34.59 -35.06
N LEU A 844 61.62 -33.39 -35.56
CA LEU A 844 62.73 -32.55 -35.10
C LEU A 844 62.22 -31.24 -34.51
N THR A 845 62.91 -30.75 -33.47
CA THR A 845 62.65 -29.45 -32.84
C THR A 845 63.83 -28.51 -33.07
N PHE A 846 63.56 -27.31 -33.58
CA PHE A 846 64.48 -26.19 -33.77
C PHE A 846 63.99 -24.95 -33.00
N HIS A 847 64.83 -23.93 -32.90
CA HIS A 847 64.44 -22.65 -32.30
C HIS A 847 63.32 -21.97 -33.09
N GLY A 848 62.41 -21.27 -32.40
CA GLY A 848 61.31 -20.55 -33.02
C GLY A 848 61.74 -19.42 -33.95
N LEU A 849 60.89 -19.10 -34.92
CA LEU A 849 61.14 -18.01 -35.85
C LEU A 849 60.96 -16.66 -35.13
N ARG A 850 62.08 -16.00 -34.84
CA ARG A 850 62.09 -14.71 -34.12
C ARG A 850 61.57 -13.51 -34.94
N GLN A 851 61.41 -13.65 -36.26
CA GLN A 851 61.01 -12.54 -37.12
C GLN A 851 59.48 -12.44 -37.23
N ARG A 852 58.98 -11.22 -36.96
CA ARG A 852 57.56 -10.92 -36.70
C ARG A 852 56.82 -10.18 -37.83
N PHE A 853 57.56 -9.58 -38.77
CA PHE A 853 57.00 -8.69 -39.82
C PHE A 853 57.28 -9.15 -41.26
N HIS A 854 58.34 -9.92 -41.47
CA HIS A 854 58.55 -10.71 -42.67
C HIS A 854 59.25 -12.01 -42.28
N PHE A 855 59.04 -13.08 -43.03
CA PHE A 855 59.98 -14.19 -43.08
C PHE A 855 59.76 -14.99 -44.37
N THR A 856 60.79 -15.72 -44.78
CA THR A 856 60.71 -16.67 -45.89
C THR A 856 61.24 -18.02 -45.43
N LEU A 857 60.46 -19.09 -45.65
CA LEU A 857 60.84 -20.44 -45.26
C LEU A 857 60.70 -21.36 -46.46
N GLY A 858 61.72 -22.17 -46.74
CA GLY A 858 61.70 -23.14 -47.83
C GLY A 858 62.21 -24.49 -47.39
N LEU A 859 61.61 -25.56 -47.90
CA LEU A 859 62.11 -26.92 -47.75
C LEU A 859 61.80 -27.74 -49.01
N THR A 860 62.50 -28.86 -49.19
CA THR A 860 62.24 -29.83 -50.25
C THR A 860 61.87 -31.16 -49.60
N PHE A 861 60.79 -31.81 -50.02
CA PHE A 861 60.30 -33.04 -49.42
C PHE A 861 59.98 -34.11 -50.47
N SER A 862 59.86 -35.36 -50.04
CA SER A 862 59.42 -36.49 -50.85
C SER A 862 58.63 -37.47 -49.97
N THR A 863 57.46 -37.90 -50.43
CA THR A 863 56.60 -38.86 -49.73
C THR A 863 55.70 -39.64 -50.70
N GLN A 864 55.13 -40.74 -50.22
CA GLN A 864 54.04 -41.50 -50.86
C GLN A 864 52.76 -41.50 -50.01
N GLU A 865 52.78 -40.87 -48.82
CA GLU A 865 51.59 -40.76 -47.97
C GLU A 865 50.63 -39.69 -48.48
N ARG A 866 49.32 -39.95 -48.37
CA ARG A 866 48.26 -39.02 -48.78
C ARG A 866 48.16 -37.78 -47.87
N ASP A 867 48.54 -37.95 -46.59
CA ASP A 867 48.44 -36.93 -45.55
C ASP A 867 49.73 -36.87 -44.73
N GLY A 868 50.17 -35.68 -44.30
CA GLY A 868 51.40 -35.57 -43.49
C GLY A 868 51.75 -34.15 -43.03
N LEU A 869 52.17 -33.99 -41.78
CA LEU A 869 52.59 -32.71 -41.22
C LEU A 869 54.05 -32.41 -41.55
N LEU A 870 54.30 -31.55 -42.54
CA LEU A 870 55.66 -31.15 -42.94
C LEU A 870 56.31 -30.25 -41.88
N LEU A 871 55.58 -29.24 -41.41
CA LEU A 871 56.08 -28.22 -40.50
C LEU A 871 54.98 -27.73 -39.55
N TYR A 872 55.35 -27.46 -38.29
CA TYR A 872 54.55 -26.66 -37.37
C TYR A 872 55.45 -25.68 -36.62
N ASN A 873 55.05 -24.42 -36.47
CA ASN A 873 55.75 -23.45 -35.64
C ASN A 873 54.76 -22.52 -34.93
N GLY A 874 54.83 -22.47 -33.60
CA GLY A 874 53.87 -21.76 -32.75
C GLY A 874 53.89 -22.32 -31.31
N ARG A 875 52.97 -21.86 -30.46
CA ARG A 875 52.81 -22.42 -29.10
C ARG A 875 51.60 -23.36 -29.05
N PHE A 876 51.67 -24.41 -28.23
CA PHE A 876 50.61 -25.42 -28.09
C PHE A 876 49.40 -24.91 -27.27
N ASN A 877 48.73 -23.88 -27.78
CA ASN A 877 47.53 -23.26 -27.19
C ASN A 877 46.67 -22.71 -28.33
N GLU A 878 45.37 -23.00 -28.31
CA GLU A 878 44.39 -22.55 -29.33
C GLU A 878 44.31 -21.02 -29.45
N ARG A 879 44.68 -20.28 -28.38
CA ARG A 879 44.68 -18.81 -28.33
C ARG A 879 46.03 -18.16 -28.68
N HIS A 880 46.90 -18.84 -29.42
CA HIS A 880 48.24 -18.35 -29.76
C HIS A 880 48.52 -18.47 -31.25
N ASP A 881 49.45 -17.64 -31.72
CA ASP A 881 49.86 -17.61 -33.12
C ASP A 881 50.61 -18.90 -33.49
N PHE A 882 50.32 -19.39 -34.70
CA PHE A 882 51.04 -20.51 -35.29
C PHE A 882 50.98 -20.49 -36.81
N VAL A 883 51.90 -21.25 -37.42
CA VAL A 883 51.92 -21.62 -38.84
C VAL A 883 52.15 -23.14 -38.91
N ALA A 884 51.30 -23.83 -39.68
CA ALA A 884 51.38 -25.26 -39.95
C ALA A 884 51.34 -25.51 -41.45
N LEU A 885 52.21 -26.36 -41.97
CA LEU A 885 52.21 -26.80 -43.36
C LEU A 885 52.00 -28.32 -43.40
N GLU A 886 50.91 -28.72 -44.02
CA GLU A 886 50.42 -30.09 -44.11
C GLU A 886 50.32 -30.52 -45.58
N ILE A 887 50.39 -31.83 -45.80
CA ILE A 887 49.84 -32.51 -46.96
C ILE A 887 48.51 -33.10 -46.50
N VAL A 888 47.47 -32.93 -47.32
CA VAL A 888 46.09 -33.35 -47.05
C VAL A 888 45.48 -33.78 -48.38
N ASP A 889 44.95 -35.01 -48.45
CA ASP A 889 44.34 -35.58 -49.66
C ASP A 889 45.23 -35.42 -50.92
N GLU A 890 46.53 -35.73 -50.80
CA GLU A 890 47.60 -35.56 -51.81
C GLU A 890 47.93 -34.10 -52.22
N GLN A 891 47.34 -33.09 -51.56
CA GLN A 891 47.52 -31.67 -51.85
C GLN A 891 48.24 -30.94 -50.70
N LEU A 892 48.88 -29.80 -50.98
CA LEU A 892 49.49 -28.98 -49.92
C LEU A 892 48.44 -28.05 -49.27
N GLN A 893 48.47 -27.97 -47.94
CA GLN A 893 47.64 -27.09 -47.13
C GLN A 893 48.50 -26.31 -46.12
N LEU A 894 48.39 -24.98 -46.15
CA LEU A 894 48.96 -24.08 -45.15
C LEU A 894 47.85 -23.59 -44.22
N THR A 895 48.01 -23.80 -42.91
CA THR A 895 47.09 -23.32 -41.87
C THR A 895 47.84 -22.34 -40.96
N PHE A 896 47.30 -21.15 -40.67
CA PHE A 896 47.92 -20.22 -39.72
C PHE A 896 46.89 -19.48 -38.85
N SER A 897 47.31 -19.01 -37.67
CA SER A 897 46.46 -18.27 -36.73
C SER A 897 47.13 -17.01 -36.23
N ALA A 898 46.33 -15.95 -36.01
CA ALA A 898 46.71 -14.68 -35.39
C ALA A 898 45.92 -14.45 -34.07
N GLY A 899 45.97 -15.44 -33.18
CA GLY A 899 45.42 -15.44 -31.83
C GLY A 899 43.94 -15.80 -31.70
N GLU A 900 43.11 -15.49 -32.71
CA GLU A 900 41.64 -15.61 -32.63
C GLU A 900 40.99 -16.32 -33.84
N THR A 901 41.60 -16.27 -35.03
CA THR A 901 41.04 -16.89 -36.25
C THR A 901 42.10 -17.67 -37.03
N THR A 902 41.75 -18.91 -37.41
CA THR A 902 42.58 -19.76 -38.27
C THR A 902 42.26 -19.53 -39.75
N THR A 903 43.27 -19.22 -40.56
CA THR A 903 43.17 -19.08 -42.02
C THR A 903 43.88 -20.25 -42.69
N THR A 904 43.24 -20.83 -43.71
CA THR A 904 43.74 -22.00 -44.44
C THR A 904 43.89 -21.70 -45.93
N VAL A 905 45.00 -22.13 -46.54
CA VAL A 905 45.35 -21.90 -47.94
C VAL A 905 45.84 -23.20 -48.58
N SER A 906 45.13 -23.72 -49.58
CA SER A 906 45.45 -24.97 -50.26
C SER A 906 45.57 -24.79 -51.78
N PRO A 907 46.77 -24.55 -52.34
CA PRO A 907 46.97 -24.48 -53.78
C PRO A 907 46.84 -25.87 -54.42
N PHE A 908 46.08 -25.96 -55.51
CA PHE A 908 45.90 -27.21 -56.25
C PHE A 908 47.14 -27.52 -57.12
N VAL A 909 47.75 -28.68 -56.87
CA VAL A 909 48.90 -29.23 -57.62
C VAL A 909 48.39 -30.37 -58.52
N PRO A 910 48.42 -30.22 -59.85
CA PRO A 910 48.00 -31.29 -60.76
C PRO A 910 48.86 -32.55 -60.61
N GLY A 911 48.24 -33.67 -60.25
CA GLY A 911 48.91 -34.94 -59.97
C GLY A 911 49.29 -35.17 -58.51
N GLY A 912 49.10 -34.18 -57.63
CA GLY A 912 49.42 -34.27 -56.20
C GLY A 912 50.92 -34.14 -55.88
N VAL A 913 51.25 -34.22 -54.59
CA VAL A 913 52.64 -34.18 -54.06
C VAL A 913 53.10 -35.50 -53.40
N SER A 914 52.27 -36.53 -53.49
CA SER A 914 52.46 -37.86 -52.86
C SER A 914 52.94 -38.92 -53.86
N ASP A 915 53.71 -38.52 -54.87
CA ASP A 915 54.16 -39.34 -56.01
C ASP A 915 55.55 -40.00 -55.80
N GLY A 916 56.17 -39.80 -54.63
CA GLY A 916 57.54 -40.23 -54.34
C GLY A 916 58.63 -39.45 -55.08
N GLN A 917 58.32 -38.32 -55.74
CA GLN A 917 59.30 -37.40 -56.30
C GLN A 917 59.72 -36.34 -55.27
N TRP A 918 60.66 -35.45 -55.64
CA TRP A 918 61.12 -34.36 -54.80
C TRP A 918 60.40 -33.05 -55.13
N HIS A 919 59.50 -32.61 -54.25
CA HIS A 919 58.78 -31.35 -54.36
C HIS A 919 59.45 -30.27 -53.52
N ARG A 920 59.60 -29.06 -54.05
CA ARG A 920 60.08 -27.89 -53.30
C ARG A 920 58.92 -26.99 -52.95
N VAL A 921 58.82 -26.58 -51.69
CA VAL A 921 57.83 -25.61 -51.22
C VAL A 921 58.54 -24.38 -50.66
N GLN A 922 58.01 -23.20 -50.99
CA GLN A 922 58.47 -21.93 -50.43
C GLN A 922 57.27 -21.13 -49.91
N LEU A 923 57.37 -20.74 -48.63
CA LEU A 923 56.45 -19.90 -47.90
C LEU A 923 57.06 -18.50 -47.80
N HIS A 924 56.30 -17.48 -48.16
CA HIS A 924 56.67 -16.07 -47.96
C HIS A 924 55.58 -15.35 -47.17
N TYR A 925 55.97 -14.72 -46.05
CA TYR A 925 55.11 -13.90 -45.21
C TYR A 925 55.57 -12.44 -45.25
N TYR A 926 54.67 -11.50 -45.54
CA TYR A 926 54.95 -10.07 -45.59
C TYR A 926 53.85 -9.24 -44.92
N ASN A 927 54.22 -8.51 -43.87
CA ASN A 927 53.37 -7.55 -43.17
C ASN A 927 53.74 -6.11 -43.58
N LYS A 928 52.98 -5.51 -44.49
CA LYS A 928 53.18 -4.12 -44.97
C LYS A 928 52.01 -3.21 -44.61
N CYS A 929 52.20 -2.43 -43.56
CA CYS A 929 51.54 -1.13 -43.38
C CYS A 929 52.48 -0.05 -43.95
N SER A 930 52.04 0.84 -44.88
CA SER A 930 52.90 1.91 -45.43
C SER A 930 52.14 3.16 -45.86
N LEU A 931 52.55 4.33 -45.37
CA LEU A 931 52.04 5.63 -45.80
C LEU A 931 52.62 6.04 -47.16
N GLY A 932 51.82 6.77 -47.96
CA GLY A 932 52.34 7.90 -48.73
C GLY A 932 52.80 7.69 -50.18
N PHE A 933 51.99 7.08 -51.05
CA PHE A 933 51.84 7.49 -52.46
C PHE A 933 50.46 7.03 -52.99
N PRO A 934 49.81 7.75 -53.93
CA PRO A 934 48.48 7.41 -54.42
C PRO A 934 48.54 6.31 -55.50
N CYS A 935 47.68 5.29 -55.38
CA CYS A 935 47.50 4.24 -56.38
C CYS A 935 46.10 4.30 -56.98
N ASP A 936 46.01 4.37 -58.31
CA ASP A 936 44.73 4.32 -59.01
C ASP A 936 44.12 2.90 -59.02
N SER A 937 42.81 2.83 -58.77
CA SER A 937 41.90 1.84 -59.36
C SER A 937 42.04 0.33 -59.00
N ARG A 938 42.28 -0.02 -57.73
CA ARG A 938 41.57 -1.13 -57.01
C ARG A 938 42.06 -1.26 -55.57
N GLY A 939 41.14 -1.34 -54.62
CA GLY A 939 41.44 -1.35 -53.18
C GLY A 939 42.09 -2.65 -52.69
N MET A 940 43.21 -2.51 -51.97
CA MET A 940 43.88 -3.59 -51.24
C MET A 940 44.49 -3.04 -49.95
N GLY A 941 44.20 -3.66 -48.81
CA GLY A 941 44.74 -3.30 -47.51
C GLY A 941 44.67 -4.50 -46.57
N GLY A 942 45.79 -5.18 -46.39
CA GLY A 942 45.91 -6.43 -45.63
C GLY A 942 47.31 -7.03 -45.76
N GLY A 943 47.70 -7.86 -44.79
CA GLY A 943 48.95 -8.62 -44.85
C GLY A 943 48.87 -9.74 -45.89
N TRP A 944 50.01 -10.12 -46.48
CA TRP A 944 50.07 -11.10 -47.57
C TRP A 944 50.88 -12.32 -47.18
N VAL A 945 50.31 -13.49 -47.44
CA VAL A 945 50.99 -14.79 -47.36
C VAL A 945 50.91 -15.44 -48.73
N SER A 946 52.04 -15.87 -49.28
CA SER A 946 52.08 -16.61 -50.54
C SER A 946 52.82 -17.93 -50.38
N LEU A 947 52.17 -19.00 -50.83
CA LEU A 947 52.72 -20.34 -50.90
C LEU A 947 53.02 -20.66 -52.37
N GLY A 948 54.25 -21.07 -52.67
CA GLY A 948 54.70 -21.37 -54.02
C GLY A 948 55.35 -22.75 -54.15
N VAL A 949 54.97 -23.48 -55.19
CA VAL A 949 55.57 -24.77 -55.59
C VAL A 949 56.07 -24.63 -57.04
N PRO A 950 57.37 -24.47 -57.29
CA PRO A 950 57.91 -24.47 -58.65
C PRO A 950 57.98 -25.90 -59.21
N LEU A 951 57.12 -26.21 -60.19
CA LEU A 951 57.15 -27.47 -60.92
C LEU A 951 58.48 -27.63 -61.69
N VAL A 952 59.06 -28.83 -61.64
CA VAL A 952 60.38 -29.11 -62.23
C VAL A 952 60.25 -29.56 -63.69
N SER A 953 59.86 -28.63 -64.56
CA SER A 953 60.04 -28.75 -66.01
C SER A 953 60.37 -27.39 -66.63
N PRO A 954 61.32 -27.30 -67.58
CA PRO A 954 61.42 -26.13 -68.45
C PRO A 954 60.22 -26.08 -69.40
N TRP A 955 59.98 -24.90 -70.00
CA TRP A 955 58.93 -24.59 -70.98
C TRP A 955 57.50 -24.38 -70.43
N VAL A 956 57.32 -23.30 -69.62
CA VAL A 956 56.14 -22.38 -69.64
C VAL A 956 54.77 -23.01 -69.25
N VAL A 957 54.06 -22.60 -68.19
CA VAL A 957 53.78 -21.23 -67.68
C VAL A 957 53.77 -21.18 -66.14
N GLY A 958 54.47 -20.20 -65.55
CA GLY A 958 54.12 -19.54 -64.27
C GLY A 958 54.19 -20.34 -62.95
N PRO A 959 54.39 -19.67 -61.79
CA PRO A 959 54.17 -20.28 -60.48
C PRO A 959 52.67 -20.38 -60.19
N ILE A 960 52.19 -21.56 -59.77
CA ILE A 960 50.83 -21.76 -59.26
C ILE A 960 50.76 -21.21 -57.83
N GLY A 961 50.66 -19.88 -57.72
CA GLY A 961 50.58 -19.17 -56.45
C GLY A 961 49.14 -18.92 -56.02
N GLY A 962 48.74 -19.47 -54.86
CA GLY A 962 47.52 -19.06 -54.18
C GLY A 962 47.72 -17.71 -53.51
N PHE A 963 46.96 -16.70 -53.90
CA PHE A 963 46.95 -15.37 -53.28
C PHE A 963 45.62 -15.16 -52.54
N LEU A 964 45.70 -14.79 -51.26
CA LEU A 964 44.55 -14.33 -50.47
C LEU A 964 44.92 -13.03 -49.75
N SER A 965 43.94 -12.14 -49.67
CA SER A 965 43.97 -10.92 -48.85
C SER A 965 42.82 -11.00 -47.86
N PRO A 966 43.06 -10.87 -46.54
CA PRO A 966 41.99 -10.97 -45.57
C PRO A 966 41.11 -9.70 -45.61
N GLN A 967 39.88 -9.84 -46.08
CA GLN A 967 38.85 -8.82 -45.82
C GLN A 967 38.34 -8.99 -44.39
N GLY A 968 38.78 -8.08 -43.50
CA GLY A 968 38.28 -7.94 -42.14
C GLY A 968 38.28 -6.46 -41.76
N ASP A 969 37.21 -5.99 -41.12
CA ASP A 969 37.05 -4.59 -40.77
C ASP A 969 38.04 -4.12 -39.70
N GLY A 970 38.53 -2.88 -39.86
CA GLY A 970 38.99 -2.02 -38.77
C GLY A 970 39.97 -2.57 -37.73
N GLY A 971 41.06 -3.24 -38.12
CA GLY A 971 42.09 -3.75 -37.20
C GLY A 971 43.52 -3.29 -37.50
N LEU A 972 44.34 -3.10 -36.45
CA LEU A 972 45.79 -2.85 -36.59
C LEU A 972 46.51 -3.97 -37.35
N CYS A 973 47.62 -3.65 -38.03
CA CYS A 973 48.54 -4.64 -38.62
C CYS A 973 49.11 -5.62 -37.56
N ARG A 974 48.35 -6.69 -37.23
CA ARG A 974 48.78 -7.75 -36.29
C ARG A 974 49.99 -8.51 -36.84
N SER A 975 50.80 -9.07 -35.95
CA SER A 975 52.08 -9.73 -36.22
C SER A 975 52.09 -11.12 -35.60
N LEU A 976 52.62 -12.13 -36.29
CA LEU A 976 52.65 -13.51 -35.80
C LEU A 976 53.79 -13.75 -34.79
N ASP A 977 53.48 -14.11 -33.55
CA ASP A 977 54.47 -14.50 -32.52
C ASP A 977 54.94 -15.97 -32.66
N LEU A 978 55.77 -16.21 -33.67
CA LEU A 978 56.33 -17.53 -33.98
C LEU A 978 57.52 -17.95 -33.09
N THR A 979 57.67 -17.33 -31.91
CA THR A 979 58.73 -17.63 -30.92
C THR A 979 58.62 -19.01 -30.26
N GLY A 980 57.47 -19.70 -30.40
CA GLY A 980 57.35 -21.11 -30.04
C GLY A 980 58.27 -22.02 -30.87
N PRO A 981 58.49 -23.29 -30.48
CA PRO A 981 59.42 -24.18 -31.19
C PRO A 981 59.04 -24.36 -32.67
N LEU A 982 60.06 -24.48 -33.54
CA LEU A 982 59.91 -24.86 -34.94
C LEU A 982 60.04 -26.38 -35.04
N LEU A 983 58.98 -27.05 -35.45
CA LEU A 983 58.87 -28.50 -35.53
C LEU A 983 58.77 -28.96 -36.97
N LEU A 984 59.49 -30.02 -37.33
CA LEU A 984 59.48 -30.64 -38.65
C LEU A 984 59.09 -32.10 -38.57
N GLY A 985 58.24 -32.53 -39.50
CA GLY A 985 57.81 -33.92 -39.68
C GLY A 985 56.80 -34.46 -38.65
N GLY A 986 56.43 -33.68 -37.63
CA GLY A 986 55.46 -34.11 -36.61
C GLY A 986 55.46 -33.21 -35.38
N VAL A 987 54.64 -33.58 -34.39
CA VAL A 987 54.50 -32.87 -33.11
C VAL A 987 54.45 -33.85 -31.92
N PRO A 988 54.69 -33.38 -30.68
CA PRO A 988 54.37 -34.12 -29.45
C PRO A 988 52.87 -34.51 -29.35
N THR A 989 52.50 -35.27 -28.32
CA THR A 989 51.09 -35.63 -28.05
C THR A 989 50.27 -34.41 -27.61
N LEU A 990 49.56 -33.79 -28.57
CA LEU A 990 48.66 -32.65 -28.33
C LEU A 990 47.20 -33.09 -28.06
N PRO A 991 46.35 -32.25 -27.45
CA PRO A 991 44.91 -32.49 -27.32
C PRO A 991 44.22 -32.78 -28.66
N GLU A 992 43.05 -33.43 -28.66
CA GLU A 992 42.31 -33.72 -29.90
C GLU A 992 41.75 -32.47 -30.58
N SER A 993 41.49 -31.40 -29.83
CA SER A 993 41.00 -30.09 -30.33
C SER A 993 42.00 -29.27 -31.13
N PHE A 994 43.26 -29.71 -31.25
CA PHE A 994 44.33 -28.90 -31.84
C PHE A 994 44.17 -28.74 -33.37
N PRO A 995 44.32 -27.53 -33.95
CA PRO A 995 43.96 -27.23 -35.33
C PRO A 995 45.01 -27.66 -36.39
N ILE A 996 45.32 -28.97 -36.40
CA ILE A 996 46.11 -29.67 -37.43
C ILE A 996 45.41 -31.00 -37.76
N ARG A 997 45.37 -31.41 -39.02
CA ARG A 997 44.73 -32.67 -39.45
C ARG A 997 45.66 -33.86 -39.24
N SER A 998 46.93 -33.73 -39.64
CA SER A 998 47.96 -34.74 -39.41
C SER A 998 48.89 -34.36 -38.26
N ARG A 999 49.51 -35.37 -37.65
CA ARG A 999 50.38 -35.25 -36.46
C ARG A 999 51.80 -35.76 -36.71
N HIS A 1000 52.06 -36.29 -37.90
CA HIS A 1000 53.35 -36.82 -38.33
C HIS A 1000 53.45 -36.80 -39.86
N PHE A 1001 54.65 -37.06 -40.38
CA PHE A 1001 54.97 -37.23 -41.79
C PHE A 1001 55.84 -38.47 -41.94
N VAL A 1002 55.73 -39.15 -43.08
CA VAL A 1002 56.60 -40.27 -43.46
C VAL A 1002 57.23 -39.96 -44.80
N GLY A 1003 58.56 -40.00 -44.88
CA GLY A 1003 59.29 -39.64 -46.09
C GLY A 1003 60.63 -38.95 -45.79
N CYS A 1004 61.17 -38.23 -46.77
CA CYS A 1004 62.46 -37.53 -46.65
C CYS A 1004 62.28 -36.02 -46.83
N MET A 1005 63.07 -35.22 -46.12
CA MET A 1005 63.18 -33.76 -46.32
C MET A 1005 64.63 -33.34 -46.51
N ARG A 1006 64.85 -32.27 -47.28
CA ARG A 1006 66.16 -31.64 -47.47
C ARG A 1006 66.09 -30.15 -47.77
N HIS A 1007 67.24 -29.50 -47.66
CA HIS A 1007 67.45 -28.09 -48.00
C HIS A 1007 66.46 -27.17 -47.27
N LEU A 1008 66.47 -27.22 -45.93
CA LEU A 1008 65.73 -26.26 -45.11
C LEU A 1008 66.41 -24.89 -45.19
N HIS A 1009 65.64 -23.86 -45.50
CA HIS A 1009 66.08 -22.46 -45.51
C HIS A 1009 65.15 -21.60 -44.66
N VAL A 1010 65.74 -20.69 -43.90
CA VAL A 1010 65.04 -19.59 -43.23
C VAL A 1010 65.73 -18.29 -43.64
N ASP A 1011 64.96 -17.38 -44.23
CA ASP A 1011 65.43 -16.10 -44.80
C ASP A 1011 66.61 -16.27 -45.75
N GLN A 1012 66.42 -17.24 -46.65
CA GLN A 1012 67.37 -17.71 -47.68
C GLN A 1012 68.64 -18.37 -47.12
N ARG A 1013 68.93 -18.24 -45.82
CA ARG A 1013 70.05 -18.93 -45.14
C ARG A 1013 69.72 -20.42 -44.99
N PRO A 1014 70.62 -21.34 -45.39
CA PRO A 1014 70.42 -22.77 -45.13
C PRO A 1014 70.51 -23.05 -43.62
N VAL A 1015 69.68 -23.97 -43.14
CA VAL A 1015 69.68 -24.47 -41.76
C VAL A 1015 70.17 -25.90 -41.76
N ASP A 1016 71.17 -26.19 -40.94
CA ASP A 1016 71.72 -27.54 -40.78
C ASP A 1016 70.71 -28.44 -40.06
N MET A 1017 70.31 -29.54 -40.69
CA MET A 1017 69.36 -30.51 -40.12
C MET A 1017 69.95 -31.34 -38.96
N ALA A 1018 71.24 -31.20 -38.65
CA ALA A 1018 71.86 -31.69 -37.43
C ALA A 1018 71.78 -30.70 -36.25
N ALA A 1019 71.48 -29.41 -36.50
CA ALA A 1019 71.43 -28.35 -35.47
C ALA A 1019 70.07 -28.26 -34.75
N PHE A 1020 69.49 -29.41 -34.40
CA PHE A 1020 68.22 -29.50 -33.68
C PHE A 1020 68.41 -29.34 -32.16
N ILE A 1021 67.41 -28.79 -31.49
CA ILE A 1021 67.27 -28.80 -30.02
C ILE A 1021 66.93 -30.21 -29.53
N ALA A 1022 66.04 -30.91 -30.25
CA ALA A 1022 65.63 -32.27 -29.94
C ALA A 1022 65.33 -33.06 -31.22
N ASN A 1023 65.67 -34.35 -31.21
CA ASN A 1023 65.32 -35.30 -32.26
C ASN A 1023 64.50 -36.46 -31.66
N ASN A 1024 63.25 -36.57 -32.05
CA ASN A 1024 62.40 -37.70 -31.73
C ASN A 1024 62.38 -38.66 -32.94
N GLY A 1025 63.34 -39.58 -33.02
CA GLY A 1025 63.30 -40.73 -33.95
C GLY A 1025 63.58 -40.47 -35.43
N THR A 1026 63.97 -39.26 -35.86
CA THR A 1026 64.38 -39.01 -37.26
C THR A 1026 65.81 -39.48 -37.52
N LEU A 1027 66.07 -39.91 -38.75
CA LEU A 1027 67.34 -40.51 -39.18
C LEU A 1027 68.12 -39.56 -40.12
N PRO A 1028 69.46 -39.61 -40.11
CA PRO A 1028 70.30 -38.82 -41.01
C PRO A 1028 70.34 -39.40 -42.42
N GLY A 1029 70.23 -38.54 -43.44
CA GLY A 1029 70.17 -38.93 -44.86
C GLY A 1029 68.80 -39.41 -45.33
#